data_AF-A0A061INL4-F1
#
_entry.id   AF-A0A061INL4-F1
#
_cell.length_a   1.000
_cell.length_b   1.000
_cell.length_c   1.000
_cell.angle_alpha   90.00
_cell.angle_beta   90.00
_cell.angle_gamma   90.00
#
_symmetry.space_group_name_H-M   'P 1'
#
loop_
_entity.id
_entity.type
_entity.pdbx_description
1 polymer ?
#
loop_
_entity_poly.entity_id
_entity_poly.type
_entity_poly.pdbx_seq_one_letter_code
_entity_poly.pdbx_strand_id
1 'polypeptide(L)'
;MEVRKKEIEELQSQAQALSQEGKSTDEVDSKRLTVQTKFMELLEPLNERKHNLLASKEIHQFNRDVEDEILWVGERMPLATSTDHGHNLQTVQLLIKKNQTLQKEIQGHQPRIDDIFERSQNIITDSSSLNAEAIRQRLADLKQLWGLLIEETEKRHRRLEEAHKAQQYYFDAAEAEAWMSEQELYMMSEEKAKDEQSAVSMLKKHQILEQAVEDYAETVHQLSKTSRALVADSHPESERISMRQSKVDKLYAGLKDLAEERRGKLDERHRLFQLNREVDDLEQWIAEREVVAGSHELGQDYEHVTASTLGRMLQERFREFARDTGNIGQERVDTVNHMADDLINSGHSDAATIAEWKDGLNEAWADLLELIDTRTQILAASYELHKFYHDAKEIFGRIQDKHKKLPEELGRDQNTVETLQRMHTTFEHDIQALGTQVRQLQEDAARLQAAYAGDKADDIQKRENEVLEAWKSLLDACEGRRVRLVDTGDKFRFFSMVRDLMLWMEDVIRQIEAQEKPRDVSSVELLMNNHQGIKAEIDARNDSFTTCIELGKSLLARKHYASEEIKEKLLQLTEKRKEMIDKWEDRWEWLRLILEVHQFSRDASVAEAWLLGQEPYLSSREIGQSVDEVEKLIKRHEAFEKSAATWDERFSALERLTTLELLEVRRQQEEEERKRRPPSPEPSTKVSEEASSQQWDTSKGDQVSQNGLPAEQGSPRVSYRSQMYQNYKNFNSRRTASDHSWSGL
;
A
#
# COMPACT_ATOMS: atom_id res chain seq x y z
N MET A 1 -112.52 -38.43 -86.51
CA MET A 1 -113.88 -38.03 -86.98
C MET A 1 -113.85 -37.58 -88.43
N GLU A 2 -112.85 -36.78 -88.79
CA GLU A 2 -112.43 -36.27 -90.09
C GLU A 2 -112.75 -37.20 -91.29
N VAL A 3 -112.41 -38.50 -91.20
CA VAL A 3 -112.67 -39.46 -92.29
C VAL A 3 -114.16 -39.59 -92.60
N ARG A 4 -115.01 -39.82 -91.58
CA ARG A 4 -116.47 -39.89 -91.75
C ARG A 4 -117.09 -38.55 -92.14
N LYS A 5 -116.46 -37.43 -91.77
CA LYS A 5 -116.87 -36.10 -92.25
C LYS A 5 -116.63 -35.97 -93.76
N LYS A 6 -115.45 -36.36 -94.25
CA LYS A 6 -115.13 -36.38 -95.69
C LYS A 6 -116.04 -37.32 -96.48
N GLU A 7 -116.35 -38.51 -95.97
CA GLU A 7 -117.28 -39.43 -96.63
C GLU A 7 -118.68 -38.82 -96.83
N ILE A 8 -119.13 -37.93 -95.94
CA ILE A 8 -120.40 -37.20 -96.09
C ILE A 8 -120.28 -36.06 -97.11
N GLU A 9 -119.13 -35.39 -97.16
CA GLU A 9 -118.78 -34.41 -98.21
C GLU A 9 -118.69 -35.09 -99.60
N GLU A 10 -118.25 -36.36 -99.67
CA GLU A 10 -118.24 -37.20 -100.88
C GLU A 10 -119.63 -37.75 -101.24
N LEU A 11 -120.45 -38.15 -100.27
CA LEU A 11 -121.87 -38.48 -100.51
C LEU A 11 -122.66 -37.27 -101.02
N GLN A 12 -122.28 -36.07 -100.63
CA GLN A 12 -122.87 -34.83 -101.12
C GLN A 12 -122.55 -34.57 -102.61
N SER A 13 -121.33 -34.87 -103.07
CA SER A 13 -120.98 -34.77 -104.50
C SER A 13 -121.53 -35.91 -105.35
N GLN A 14 -121.58 -37.15 -104.82
CA GLN A 14 -122.20 -38.29 -105.52
C GLN A 14 -123.72 -38.11 -105.72
N ALA A 15 -124.42 -37.53 -104.73
CA ALA A 15 -125.84 -37.19 -104.88
C ALA A 15 -126.08 -36.12 -105.97
N GLN A 16 -125.19 -35.11 -106.08
CA GLN A 16 -125.26 -34.13 -107.18
C GLN A 16 -125.03 -34.76 -108.55
N ALA A 17 -124.15 -35.76 -108.67
CA ALA A 17 -123.95 -36.45 -109.95
C ALA A 17 -125.21 -37.24 -110.37
N LEU A 18 -125.85 -37.94 -109.43
CA LEU A 18 -127.05 -38.75 -109.69
C LEU A 18 -128.28 -37.91 -110.10
N SER A 19 -128.34 -36.62 -109.77
CA SER A 19 -129.47 -35.77 -110.18
C SER A 19 -129.51 -35.45 -111.69
N GLN A 20 -128.47 -35.77 -112.45
CA GLN A 20 -128.39 -35.53 -113.90
C GLN A 20 -129.08 -36.63 -114.75
N GLU A 21 -129.26 -37.86 -114.23
CA GLU A 21 -129.73 -39.02 -115.01
C GLU A 21 -131.24 -39.34 -114.91
N GLY A 22 -132.05 -38.46 -114.32
CA GLY A 22 -133.50 -38.44 -114.55
C GLY A 22 -134.33 -39.59 -113.95
N LYS A 23 -133.88 -40.25 -112.88
CA LYS A 23 -134.68 -41.23 -112.11
C LYS A 23 -134.77 -40.87 -110.63
N SER A 24 -135.99 -40.58 -110.17
CA SER A 24 -136.42 -40.49 -108.75
C SER A 24 -135.44 -39.77 -107.79
N THR A 25 -135.22 -38.48 -108.02
CA THR A 25 -134.26 -37.64 -107.29
C THR A 25 -134.59 -37.47 -105.80
N ASP A 26 -135.87 -37.33 -105.46
CA ASP A 26 -136.29 -36.84 -104.13
C ASP A 26 -135.99 -37.83 -102.99
N GLU A 27 -136.05 -39.14 -103.27
CA GLU A 27 -135.66 -40.15 -102.27
C GLU A 27 -134.17 -40.11 -101.94
N VAL A 28 -133.31 -39.86 -102.92
CA VAL A 28 -131.85 -39.85 -102.74
C VAL A 28 -131.44 -38.61 -101.94
N ASP A 29 -131.98 -37.45 -102.30
CA ASP A 29 -131.70 -36.18 -101.61
C ASP A 29 -132.24 -36.17 -100.16
N SER A 30 -133.43 -36.72 -99.94
CA SER A 30 -134.02 -36.90 -98.60
C SER A 30 -133.18 -37.84 -97.72
N LYS A 31 -132.70 -38.97 -98.28
CA LYS A 31 -131.80 -39.91 -97.58
C LYS A 31 -130.46 -39.25 -97.27
N ARG A 32 -129.87 -38.47 -98.19
CA ARG A 32 -128.63 -37.69 -97.93
C ARG A 32 -128.82 -36.73 -96.76
N LEU A 33 -129.88 -35.90 -96.79
CA LEU A 33 -130.12 -34.89 -95.75
C LEU A 33 -130.31 -35.56 -94.38
N THR A 34 -131.05 -36.68 -94.34
CA THR A 34 -131.25 -37.49 -93.12
C THR A 34 -129.93 -38.01 -92.52
N VAL A 35 -128.95 -38.41 -93.36
CA VAL A 35 -127.62 -38.83 -92.89
C VAL A 35 -126.81 -37.64 -92.38
N GLN A 36 -126.87 -36.50 -93.06
CA GLN A 36 -126.15 -35.29 -92.68
C GLN A 36 -126.63 -34.72 -91.34
N THR A 37 -127.95 -34.63 -91.13
CA THR A 37 -128.54 -34.19 -89.85
C THR A 37 -128.13 -35.13 -88.71
N LYS A 38 -128.25 -36.46 -88.91
CA LYS A 38 -127.83 -37.45 -87.90
C LYS A 38 -126.34 -37.39 -87.58
N PHE A 39 -125.49 -37.07 -88.54
CA PHE A 39 -124.06 -36.88 -88.26
C PHE A 39 -123.77 -35.63 -87.43
N MET A 40 -124.53 -34.55 -87.61
CA MET A 40 -124.45 -33.37 -86.74
C MET A 40 -125.01 -33.65 -85.34
N GLU A 41 -126.17 -34.30 -85.22
CA GLU A 41 -126.76 -34.75 -83.95
C GLU A 41 -125.82 -35.66 -83.15
N LEU A 42 -124.97 -36.44 -83.83
CA LEU A 42 -123.95 -37.29 -83.20
C LEU A 42 -122.64 -36.56 -82.89
N LEU A 43 -122.36 -35.40 -83.50
CA LEU A 43 -121.06 -34.73 -83.39
C LEU A 43 -120.81 -34.16 -81.99
N GLU A 44 -121.84 -33.55 -81.40
CA GLU A 44 -121.79 -32.93 -80.07
C GLU A 44 -121.68 -33.99 -78.96
N PRO A 45 -122.52 -35.04 -78.89
CA PRO A 45 -122.34 -36.17 -77.97
C PRO A 45 -121.00 -36.93 -78.15
N LEU A 46 -120.43 -36.98 -79.36
CA LEU A 46 -119.10 -37.58 -79.57
C LEU A 46 -117.96 -36.69 -79.05
N ASN A 47 -118.09 -35.36 -79.16
CA ASN A 47 -117.14 -34.42 -78.57
C ASN A 47 -117.24 -34.37 -77.04
N GLU A 48 -118.47 -34.37 -76.50
CA GLU A 48 -118.73 -34.49 -75.06
C GLU A 48 -118.18 -35.80 -74.51
N ARG A 49 -118.45 -36.94 -75.15
CA ARG A 49 -117.87 -38.24 -74.77
C ARG A 49 -116.35 -38.25 -74.89
N LYS A 50 -115.77 -37.59 -75.89
CA LYS A 50 -114.30 -37.43 -76.01
C LYS A 50 -113.74 -36.59 -74.85
N HIS A 51 -114.40 -35.50 -74.48
CA HIS A 51 -114.02 -34.64 -73.36
C HIS A 51 -114.08 -35.42 -72.04
N ASN A 52 -115.19 -36.12 -71.78
CA ASN A 52 -115.37 -36.94 -70.57
C ASN A 52 -114.36 -38.11 -70.50
N LEU A 53 -113.99 -38.72 -71.62
CA LEU A 53 -112.93 -39.74 -71.68
C LEU A 53 -111.53 -39.15 -71.45
N LEU A 54 -111.27 -37.93 -71.91
CA LEU A 54 -110.00 -37.23 -71.65
C LEU A 54 -109.90 -36.80 -70.18
N ALA A 55 -110.96 -36.24 -69.59
CA ALA A 55 -111.03 -35.89 -68.18
C ALA A 55 -110.89 -37.14 -67.28
N SER A 56 -111.54 -38.25 -67.64
CA SER A 56 -111.37 -39.54 -66.95
C SER A 56 -109.94 -40.06 -67.05
N LYS A 57 -109.29 -39.98 -68.23
CA LYS A 57 -107.88 -40.35 -68.39
C LYS A 57 -106.98 -39.46 -67.51
N GLU A 58 -107.22 -38.16 -67.47
CA GLU A 58 -106.45 -37.21 -66.66
C GLU A 58 -106.60 -37.49 -65.16
N ILE A 59 -107.82 -37.77 -64.69
CA ILE A 59 -108.09 -38.20 -63.30
C ILE A 59 -107.36 -39.51 -62.97
N HIS A 60 -107.30 -40.48 -63.88
CA HIS A 60 -106.55 -41.73 -63.65
C HIS A 60 -105.03 -41.52 -63.68
N GLN A 61 -104.51 -40.68 -64.58
CA GLN A 61 -103.09 -40.33 -64.60
C GLN A 61 -102.70 -39.57 -63.32
N PHE A 62 -103.49 -38.59 -62.91
CA PHE A 62 -103.32 -37.82 -61.69
C PHE A 62 -103.34 -38.70 -60.43
N ASN A 63 -104.32 -39.60 -60.29
CA ASN A 63 -104.38 -40.51 -59.14
C ASN A 63 -103.17 -41.44 -59.06
N ARG A 64 -102.62 -41.83 -60.23
CA ARG A 64 -101.35 -42.56 -60.30
C ARG A 64 -100.17 -41.68 -59.92
N ASP A 65 -100.06 -40.47 -60.47
CA ASP A 65 -98.95 -39.54 -60.17
C ASP A 65 -98.87 -39.28 -58.65
N VAL A 66 -100.02 -39.10 -57.99
CA VAL A 66 -100.13 -38.96 -56.53
C VAL A 66 -99.72 -40.25 -55.79
N GLU A 67 -100.13 -41.43 -56.27
CA GLU A 67 -99.83 -42.71 -55.62
C GLU A 67 -98.35 -43.12 -55.81
N ASP A 68 -97.75 -42.83 -56.96
CA ASP A 68 -96.32 -43.01 -57.25
C ASP A 68 -95.47 -42.11 -56.32
N GLU A 69 -95.88 -40.85 -56.03
CA GLU A 69 -95.18 -39.97 -55.07
C GLU A 69 -95.46 -40.31 -53.60
N ILE A 70 -96.67 -40.75 -53.22
CA ILE A 70 -96.94 -41.28 -51.86
C ILE A 70 -96.07 -42.50 -51.58
N LEU A 71 -95.93 -43.40 -52.55
CA LEU A 71 -95.05 -44.57 -52.44
C LEU A 71 -93.59 -44.14 -52.28
N TRP A 72 -93.11 -43.19 -53.08
CA TRP A 72 -91.76 -42.63 -52.98
C TRP A 72 -91.47 -42.04 -51.59
N VAL A 73 -92.40 -41.26 -51.03
CA VAL A 73 -92.28 -40.75 -49.66
C VAL A 73 -92.23 -41.90 -48.65
N GLY A 74 -93.05 -42.93 -48.83
CA GLY A 74 -93.04 -44.15 -48.02
C GLY A 74 -91.70 -44.91 -48.05
N GLU A 75 -91.06 -45.00 -49.22
CA GLU A 75 -89.72 -45.61 -49.36
C GLU A 75 -88.61 -44.79 -48.69
N ARG A 76 -88.74 -43.46 -48.67
CA ARG A 76 -87.72 -42.54 -48.12
C ARG A 76 -87.91 -42.21 -46.64
N MET A 77 -89.13 -42.35 -46.11
CA MET A 77 -89.45 -42.07 -44.70
C MET A 77 -88.56 -42.82 -43.68
N PRO A 78 -88.18 -44.11 -43.87
CA PRO A 78 -87.26 -44.82 -42.96
C PRO A 78 -85.83 -44.26 -42.95
N LEU A 79 -85.40 -43.61 -44.03
CA LEU A 79 -84.08 -42.98 -44.11
C LEU A 79 -84.05 -41.68 -43.29
N ALA A 80 -85.16 -40.95 -43.28
CA ALA A 80 -85.35 -39.71 -42.52
C ALA A 80 -85.57 -39.96 -41.02
N THR A 81 -86.44 -40.91 -40.65
CA THR A 81 -86.72 -41.22 -39.22
C THR A 81 -85.60 -41.96 -38.50
N SER A 82 -84.59 -42.46 -39.23
CA SER A 82 -83.45 -43.16 -38.63
C SER A 82 -82.78 -42.34 -37.52
N THR A 83 -82.46 -43.02 -36.42
CA THR A 83 -81.72 -42.50 -35.26
C THR A 83 -80.25 -42.96 -35.23
N ASP A 84 -79.75 -43.59 -36.29
CA ASP A 84 -78.32 -43.91 -36.44
C ASP A 84 -77.54 -42.65 -36.85
N HIS A 85 -76.59 -42.22 -36.02
CA HIS A 85 -75.72 -41.08 -36.26
C HIS A 85 -74.25 -41.47 -36.49
N GLY A 86 -73.90 -42.77 -36.40
CA GLY A 86 -72.52 -43.25 -36.47
C GLY A 86 -71.81 -43.31 -35.11
N HIS A 87 -70.55 -43.75 -35.12
CA HIS A 87 -69.75 -43.99 -33.91
C HIS A 87 -68.27 -43.54 -34.03
N ASN A 88 -67.90 -42.93 -35.15
CA ASN A 88 -66.59 -42.34 -35.41
C ASN A 88 -66.72 -41.26 -36.50
N LEU A 89 -65.74 -40.36 -36.63
CA LEU A 89 -65.87 -39.17 -37.49
C LEU A 89 -66.21 -39.52 -38.95
N GLN A 90 -65.62 -40.60 -39.47
CA GLN A 90 -65.80 -41.09 -40.83
C GLN A 90 -67.24 -41.61 -41.07
N THR A 91 -67.83 -42.32 -40.10
CA THR A 91 -69.21 -42.79 -40.18
C THR A 91 -70.23 -41.67 -40.06
N VAL A 92 -70.01 -40.69 -39.16
CA VAL A 92 -70.88 -39.50 -39.07
C VAL A 92 -70.84 -38.70 -40.39
N GLN A 93 -69.65 -38.43 -40.93
CA GLN A 93 -69.49 -37.73 -42.21
C GLN A 93 -70.13 -38.47 -43.40
N LEU A 94 -70.09 -39.80 -43.42
CA LEU A 94 -70.76 -40.62 -44.42
C LEU A 94 -72.29 -40.53 -44.29
N LEU A 95 -72.82 -40.52 -43.05
CA LEU A 95 -74.25 -40.37 -42.79
C LEU A 95 -74.76 -38.95 -43.10
N ILE A 96 -73.97 -37.90 -42.83
CA ILE A 96 -74.23 -36.54 -43.31
C ILE A 96 -74.33 -36.51 -44.83
N LYS A 97 -73.35 -37.08 -45.56
CA LYS A 97 -73.38 -37.13 -47.02
C LYS A 97 -74.61 -37.88 -47.56
N LYS A 98 -75.03 -38.97 -46.91
CA LYS A 98 -76.29 -39.67 -47.23
C LYS A 98 -77.52 -38.81 -46.96
N ASN A 99 -77.58 -38.08 -45.85
CA ASN A 99 -78.68 -37.17 -45.53
C ASN A 99 -78.75 -35.99 -46.52
N GLN A 100 -77.60 -35.46 -46.94
CA GLN A 100 -77.50 -34.43 -47.98
C GLN A 100 -77.94 -34.94 -49.37
N THR A 101 -77.69 -36.20 -49.70
CA THR A 101 -78.29 -36.83 -50.88
C THR A 101 -79.81 -36.89 -50.75
N LEU A 102 -80.34 -37.34 -49.61
CA LEU A 102 -81.78 -37.39 -49.35
C LEU A 102 -82.43 -36.00 -49.42
N GLN A 103 -81.82 -34.97 -48.84
CA GLN A 103 -82.28 -33.57 -48.96
C GLN A 103 -82.32 -33.10 -50.42
N LYS A 104 -81.33 -33.47 -51.25
CA LYS A 104 -81.31 -33.15 -52.68
C LYS A 104 -82.34 -33.94 -53.49
N GLU A 105 -82.59 -35.20 -53.13
CA GLU A 105 -83.66 -36.00 -53.71
C GLU A 105 -85.04 -35.39 -53.43
N ILE A 106 -85.31 -35.02 -52.17
CA ILE A 106 -86.52 -34.30 -51.75
C ILE A 106 -86.65 -32.95 -52.49
N GLN A 107 -85.59 -32.15 -52.52
CA GLN A 107 -85.59 -30.86 -53.24
C GLN A 107 -85.78 -31.02 -54.75
N GLY A 108 -85.31 -32.13 -55.35
CA GLY A 108 -85.51 -32.46 -56.76
C GLY A 108 -86.94 -32.94 -57.07
N HIS A 109 -87.63 -33.55 -56.11
CA HIS A 109 -89.04 -33.95 -56.23
C HIS A 109 -90.02 -32.80 -55.94
N GLN A 110 -89.62 -31.77 -55.18
CA GLN A 110 -90.47 -30.62 -54.82
C GLN A 110 -91.25 -30.02 -56.01
N PRO A 111 -90.66 -29.75 -57.21
CA PRO A 111 -91.42 -29.19 -58.34
C PRO A 111 -92.50 -30.13 -58.89
N ARG A 112 -92.35 -31.45 -58.73
CA ARG A 112 -93.37 -32.45 -59.13
C ARG A 112 -94.51 -32.53 -58.12
N ILE A 113 -94.19 -32.37 -56.82
CA ILE A 113 -95.19 -32.20 -55.77
C ILE A 113 -95.99 -30.91 -55.98
N ASP A 114 -95.32 -29.81 -56.34
CA ASP A 114 -95.95 -28.52 -56.64
C ASP A 114 -96.86 -28.60 -57.89
N ASP A 115 -96.39 -29.22 -58.99
CA ASP A 115 -97.20 -29.51 -60.20
C ASP A 115 -98.43 -30.38 -59.89
N ILE A 116 -98.28 -31.39 -59.04
CA ILE A 116 -99.43 -32.21 -58.58
C ILE A 116 -100.43 -31.34 -57.81
N PHE A 117 -99.99 -30.43 -56.94
CA PHE A 117 -100.90 -29.51 -56.25
C PHE A 117 -101.53 -28.48 -57.20
N GLU A 118 -100.83 -27.99 -58.22
CA GLU A 118 -101.39 -27.08 -59.24
C GLU A 118 -102.42 -27.79 -60.13
N ARG A 119 -102.07 -28.94 -60.73
CA ARG A 119 -102.99 -29.78 -61.52
C ARG A 119 -104.22 -30.20 -60.70
N SER A 120 -104.06 -30.43 -59.39
CA SER A 120 -105.19 -30.79 -58.53
C SER A 120 -106.25 -29.69 -58.44
N GLN A 121 -105.87 -28.41 -58.46
CA GLN A 121 -106.82 -27.30 -58.35
C GLN A 121 -107.75 -27.27 -59.57
N ASN A 122 -107.18 -27.38 -60.77
CA ASN A 122 -107.94 -27.44 -62.03
C ASN A 122 -108.86 -28.67 -62.11
N ILE A 123 -108.37 -29.85 -61.67
CA ILE A 123 -109.19 -31.07 -61.63
C ILE A 123 -110.35 -30.94 -60.62
N ILE A 124 -110.14 -30.27 -59.48
CA ILE A 124 -111.15 -30.05 -58.45
C ILE A 124 -112.18 -28.98 -58.85
N THR A 125 -111.83 -27.99 -59.67
CA THR A 125 -112.81 -27.02 -60.19
C THR A 125 -113.73 -27.62 -61.26
N ASP A 126 -113.20 -28.48 -62.12
CA ASP A 126 -113.95 -29.03 -63.26
C ASP A 126 -114.79 -30.27 -62.86
N SER A 127 -114.38 -31.02 -61.83
CA SER A 127 -115.00 -32.29 -61.43
C SER A 127 -116.22 -32.11 -60.52
N SER A 128 -117.43 -32.17 -61.09
CA SER A 128 -118.68 -32.12 -60.32
C SER A 128 -118.88 -33.31 -59.37
N SER A 129 -118.51 -33.11 -58.11
CA SER A 129 -118.86 -33.88 -56.89
C SER A 129 -118.22 -35.26 -56.65
N LEU A 130 -118.32 -36.25 -57.55
CA LEU A 130 -118.14 -37.66 -57.13
C LEU A 130 -116.69 -38.08 -56.80
N ASN A 131 -115.68 -37.62 -57.56
CA ASN A 131 -114.28 -38.01 -57.36
C ASN A 131 -113.48 -37.01 -56.51
N ALA A 132 -113.99 -35.80 -56.30
CA ALA A 132 -113.24 -34.70 -55.71
C ALA A 132 -112.79 -34.97 -54.26
N GLU A 133 -113.61 -35.66 -53.46
CA GLU A 133 -113.31 -35.88 -52.04
C GLU A 133 -112.23 -36.95 -51.81
N ALA A 134 -112.24 -38.03 -52.60
CA ALA A 134 -111.17 -39.04 -52.57
C ALA A 134 -109.82 -38.46 -53.03
N ILE A 135 -109.86 -37.56 -54.03
CA ILE A 135 -108.70 -36.79 -54.49
C ILE A 135 -108.17 -35.86 -53.38
N ARG A 136 -109.06 -35.11 -52.70
CA ARG A 136 -108.70 -34.25 -51.57
C ARG A 136 -108.05 -35.01 -50.42
N GLN A 137 -108.57 -36.19 -50.06
CA GLN A 137 -107.98 -37.01 -49.00
C GLN A 137 -106.55 -37.44 -49.38
N ARG A 138 -106.36 -38.03 -50.57
CA ARG A 138 -105.02 -38.43 -51.04
C ARG A 138 -104.03 -37.25 -51.11
N LEU A 139 -104.50 -36.06 -51.46
CA LEU A 139 -103.68 -34.83 -51.45
C LEU A 139 -103.35 -34.35 -50.04
N ALA A 140 -104.26 -34.49 -49.08
CA ALA A 140 -103.99 -34.20 -47.68
C ALA A 140 -102.97 -35.20 -47.09
N ASP A 141 -103.13 -36.49 -47.40
CA ASP A 141 -102.20 -37.56 -47.02
C ASP A 141 -100.79 -37.28 -47.59
N LEU A 142 -100.69 -37.01 -48.90
CA LEU A 142 -99.42 -36.64 -49.54
C LEU A 142 -98.82 -35.37 -48.92
N LYS A 143 -99.62 -34.33 -48.65
CA LYS A 143 -99.14 -33.09 -48.04
C LYS A 143 -98.58 -33.32 -46.63
N GLN A 144 -99.26 -34.14 -45.82
CA GLN A 144 -98.84 -34.47 -44.47
C GLN A 144 -97.56 -35.32 -44.48
N LEU A 145 -97.50 -36.36 -45.34
CA LEU A 145 -96.33 -37.23 -45.47
C LEU A 145 -95.11 -36.47 -46.02
N TRP A 146 -95.30 -35.57 -47.00
CA TRP A 146 -94.25 -34.70 -47.53
C TRP A 146 -93.71 -33.74 -46.48
N GLY A 147 -94.59 -33.08 -45.72
CA GLY A 147 -94.20 -32.22 -44.60
C GLY A 147 -93.42 -32.96 -43.51
N LEU A 148 -93.88 -34.15 -43.13
CA LEU A 148 -93.21 -35.02 -42.16
C LEU A 148 -91.84 -35.53 -42.68
N LEU A 149 -91.73 -35.84 -43.97
CA LEU A 149 -90.46 -36.23 -44.59
C LEU A 149 -89.43 -35.11 -44.52
N ILE A 150 -89.82 -33.88 -44.81
CA ILE A 150 -88.97 -32.70 -44.65
C ILE A 150 -88.58 -32.53 -43.17
N GLU A 151 -89.56 -32.55 -42.26
CA GLU A 151 -89.34 -32.30 -40.82
C GLU A 151 -88.40 -33.34 -40.19
N GLU A 152 -88.57 -34.63 -40.48
CA GLU A 152 -87.70 -35.70 -39.95
C GLU A 152 -86.33 -35.72 -40.62
N THR A 153 -86.23 -35.42 -41.92
CA THR A 153 -84.92 -35.30 -42.60
C THR A 153 -84.09 -34.15 -42.01
N GLU A 154 -84.76 -33.08 -41.59
CA GLU A 154 -84.17 -31.89 -40.99
C GLU A 154 -83.86 -32.07 -39.49
N LYS A 155 -84.72 -32.78 -38.72
CA LYS A 155 -84.35 -33.28 -37.38
C LYS A 155 -83.14 -34.20 -37.44
N ARG A 156 -83.09 -35.10 -38.42
CA ARG A 156 -81.95 -36.00 -38.65
C ARG A 156 -80.69 -35.23 -39.06
N HIS A 157 -80.82 -34.17 -39.86
CA HIS A 157 -79.72 -33.28 -40.21
C HIS A 157 -79.06 -32.68 -38.96
N ARG A 158 -79.85 -32.04 -38.08
CA ARG A 158 -79.33 -31.42 -36.85
C ARG A 158 -78.65 -32.43 -35.91
N ARG A 159 -79.28 -33.58 -35.66
CA ARG A 159 -78.68 -34.66 -34.84
C ARG A 159 -77.35 -35.18 -35.42
N LEU A 160 -77.22 -35.23 -36.75
CA LEU A 160 -75.97 -35.60 -37.43
C LEU A 160 -74.89 -34.50 -37.31
N GLU A 161 -75.25 -33.22 -37.33
CA GLU A 161 -74.30 -32.12 -37.11
C GLU A 161 -73.84 -32.02 -35.65
N GLU A 162 -74.74 -32.23 -34.69
CA GLU A 162 -74.43 -32.35 -33.26
C GLU A 162 -73.41 -33.48 -33.02
N ALA A 163 -73.73 -34.69 -33.50
CA ALA A 163 -72.82 -35.84 -33.45
C ALA A 163 -71.49 -35.56 -34.17
N HIS A 164 -71.49 -34.82 -35.28
CA HIS A 164 -70.26 -34.46 -36.00
C HIS A 164 -69.37 -33.53 -35.18
N LYS A 165 -69.92 -32.48 -34.56
CA LYS A 165 -69.14 -31.56 -33.71
C LYS A 165 -68.49 -32.30 -32.53
N ALA A 166 -69.26 -33.14 -31.84
CA ALA A 166 -68.75 -33.93 -30.71
C ALA A 166 -67.70 -34.96 -31.14
N GLN A 167 -67.92 -35.62 -32.28
CA GLN A 167 -67.00 -36.63 -32.80
C GLN A 167 -65.75 -36.04 -33.46
N GLN A 168 -65.81 -34.80 -33.97
CA GLN A 168 -64.64 -34.00 -34.34
C GLN A 168 -63.82 -33.68 -33.08
N TYR A 169 -64.44 -33.12 -32.05
CA TYR A 169 -63.76 -32.88 -30.76
C TYR A 169 -63.10 -34.15 -30.18
N TYR A 170 -63.78 -35.31 -30.23
CA TYR A 170 -63.20 -36.58 -29.79
C TYR A 170 -62.06 -37.11 -30.68
N PHE A 171 -61.95 -36.66 -31.92
CA PHE A 171 -60.83 -36.95 -32.82
C PHE A 171 -59.66 -36.01 -32.52
N ASP A 172 -59.90 -34.69 -32.52
CA ASP A 172 -58.91 -33.66 -32.22
C ASP A 172 -58.26 -33.87 -30.83
N ALA A 173 -59.07 -34.23 -29.82
CA ALA A 173 -58.58 -34.57 -28.48
C ALA A 173 -57.81 -35.90 -28.44
N ALA A 174 -58.07 -36.84 -29.35
CA ALA A 174 -57.28 -38.07 -29.47
C ALA A 174 -55.91 -37.81 -30.11
N GLU A 175 -55.84 -36.92 -31.10
CA GLU A 175 -54.56 -36.48 -31.68
C GLU A 175 -53.72 -35.72 -30.64
N ALA A 176 -54.34 -34.84 -29.84
CA ALA A 176 -53.66 -34.16 -28.74
C ALA A 176 -53.17 -35.11 -27.63
N GLU A 177 -54.00 -36.07 -27.20
CA GLU A 177 -53.57 -37.11 -26.25
C GLU A 177 -52.40 -37.94 -26.79
N ALA A 178 -52.42 -38.32 -28.07
CA ALA A 178 -51.35 -39.09 -28.70
C ALA A 178 -50.05 -38.28 -28.83
N TRP A 179 -50.14 -37.03 -29.26
CA TRP A 179 -49.00 -36.12 -29.41
C TRP A 179 -48.30 -35.83 -28.07
N MET A 180 -49.07 -35.59 -27.01
CA MET A 180 -48.52 -35.36 -25.67
C MET A 180 -47.77 -36.61 -25.14
N SER A 181 -48.32 -37.81 -25.32
CA SER A 181 -47.64 -39.06 -24.94
C SER A 181 -46.38 -39.34 -25.76
N GLU A 182 -46.28 -38.87 -27.00
CA GLU A 182 -45.04 -38.93 -27.79
C GLU A 182 -43.97 -37.96 -27.23
N GLN A 183 -44.36 -36.74 -26.84
CA GLN A 183 -43.42 -35.78 -26.24
C GLN A 183 -42.99 -36.23 -24.83
N GLU A 184 -43.90 -36.79 -24.03
CA GLU A 184 -43.62 -37.40 -22.74
C GLU A 184 -42.55 -38.50 -22.87
N LEU A 185 -42.69 -39.41 -23.85
CA LEU A 185 -41.69 -40.44 -24.14
C LEU A 185 -40.31 -39.87 -24.50
N TYR A 186 -40.24 -38.76 -25.25
CA TYR A 186 -38.98 -38.08 -25.49
C TYR A 186 -38.40 -37.44 -24.23
N MET A 187 -39.23 -36.85 -23.35
CA MET A 187 -38.79 -36.26 -22.09
C MET A 187 -38.34 -37.30 -21.05
N MET A 188 -38.87 -38.53 -21.09
CA MET A 188 -38.43 -39.63 -20.22
C MET A 188 -37.06 -40.23 -20.62
N SER A 189 -36.41 -39.76 -21.69
CA SER A 189 -35.11 -40.30 -22.13
C SER A 189 -33.94 -39.90 -21.19
N GLU A 190 -33.40 -40.84 -20.41
CA GLU A 190 -32.25 -40.63 -19.51
C GLU A 190 -30.88 -40.49 -20.24
N GLU A 191 -30.81 -39.78 -21.37
CA GLU A 191 -29.53 -39.55 -22.07
C GLU A 191 -28.68 -38.55 -21.26
N LYS A 192 -27.70 -39.05 -20.50
CA LYS A 192 -26.81 -38.23 -19.65
C LYS A 192 -25.67 -37.60 -20.46
N ALA A 193 -25.42 -36.31 -20.25
CA ALA A 193 -24.29 -35.59 -20.83
C ALA A 193 -22.95 -36.15 -20.33
N LYS A 194 -21.96 -36.24 -21.23
CA LYS A 194 -20.62 -36.78 -20.96
C LYS A 194 -19.56 -35.68 -20.74
N ASP A 195 -19.82 -34.50 -21.28
CA ASP A 195 -18.97 -33.32 -21.29
C ASP A 195 -19.86 -32.07 -21.40
N GLU A 196 -19.28 -30.88 -21.17
CA GLU A 196 -19.97 -29.59 -21.26
C GLU A 196 -20.63 -29.39 -22.63
N GLN A 197 -19.93 -29.70 -23.72
CA GLN A 197 -20.43 -29.51 -25.08
C GLN A 197 -21.65 -30.38 -25.40
N SER A 198 -21.71 -31.59 -24.82
CA SER A 198 -22.86 -32.50 -24.83
C SER A 198 -24.00 -31.95 -23.97
N ALA A 199 -23.72 -31.38 -22.79
CA ALA A 199 -24.72 -30.75 -21.94
C ALA A 199 -25.38 -29.55 -22.64
N VAL A 200 -24.59 -28.66 -23.26
CA VAL A 200 -25.10 -27.55 -24.11
C VAL A 200 -25.93 -28.08 -25.28
N SER A 201 -25.48 -29.16 -25.93
CA SER A 201 -26.22 -29.80 -27.04
C SER A 201 -27.57 -30.37 -26.57
N MET A 202 -27.60 -31.01 -25.41
CA MET A 202 -28.82 -31.55 -24.80
C MET A 202 -29.78 -30.44 -24.32
N LEU A 203 -29.28 -29.39 -23.67
CA LEU A 203 -30.05 -28.20 -23.32
C LEU A 203 -30.68 -27.57 -24.58
N LYS A 204 -29.92 -27.43 -25.66
CA LYS A 204 -30.43 -26.86 -26.92
C LYS A 204 -31.47 -27.75 -27.62
N LYS A 205 -31.33 -29.08 -27.58
CA LYS A 205 -32.38 -30.02 -28.01
C LYS A 205 -33.63 -29.87 -27.14
N HIS A 206 -33.46 -29.79 -25.82
CA HIS A 206 -34.55 -29.65 -24.86
C HIS A 206 -35.30 -28.33 -25.02
N GLN A 207 -34.60 -27.22 -25.28
CA GLN A 207 -35.21 -25.92 -25.54
C GLN A 207 -36.12 -25.91 -26.78
N ILE A 208 -35.78 -26.69 -27.82
CA ILE A 208 -36.65 -26.86 -29.01
C ILE A 208 -37.90 -27.67 -28.65
N LEU A 209 -37.75 -28.70 -27.81
CA LEU A 209 -38.87 -29.51 -27.32
C LEU A 209 -39.79 -28.71 -26.38
N GLU A 210 -39.23 -27.89 -25.49
CA GLU A 210 -39.98 -26.99 -24.61
C GLU A 210 -40.75 -25.93 -25.42
N GLN A 211 -40.14 -25.33 -26.44
CA GLN A 211 -40.84 -24.41 -27.35
C GLN A 211 -42.00 -25.11 -28.07
N ALA A 212 -41.79 -26.35 -28.54
CA ALA A 212 -42.85 -27.13 -29.19
C ALA A 212 -44.01 -27.47 -28.25
N VAL A 213 -43.76 -27.61 -26.95
CA VAL A 213 -44.82 -27.76 -25.93
C VAL A 213 -45.55 -26.43 -25.71
N GLU A 214 -44.84 -25.32 -25.54
CA GLU A 214 -45.49 -24.01 -25.33
C GLU A 214 -46.30 -23.55 -26.56
N ASP A 215 -45.81 -23.81 -27.78
CA ASP A 215 -46.55 -23.57 -29.02
C ASP A 215 -47.85 -24.40 -29.08
N TYR A 216 -47.85 -25.61 -28.50
CA TYR A 216 -49.03 -26.47 -28.43
C TYR A 216 -50.12 -25.99 -27.47
N ALA A 217 -49.83 -24.99 -26.62
CA ALA A 217 -50.82 -24.33 -25.77
C ALA A 217 -52.01 -23.78 -26.58
N GLU A 218 -51.79 -23.32 -27.81
CA GLU A 218 -52.90 -22.84 -28.65
C GLU A 218 -53.85 -23.99 -29.00
N THR A 219 -53.34 -25.16 -29.41
CA THR A 219 -54.16 -26.35 -29.72
C THR A 219 -55.01 -26.78 -28.52
N VAL A 220 -54.42 -26.82 -27.33
CA VAL A 220 -55.13 -27.15 -26.08
C VAL A 220 -56.19 -26.08 -25.75
N HIS A 221 -55.89 -24.80 -25.95
CA HIS A 221 -56.86 -23.72 -25.75
C HIS A 221 -58.00 -23.75 -26.78
N GLN A 222 -57.73 -24.11 -28.04
CA GLN A 222 -58.74 -24.30 -29.07
C GLN A 222 -59.67 -25.49 -28.73
N LEU A 223 -59.13 -26.63 -28.32
CA LEU A 223 -59.91 -27.76 -27.78
C LEU A 223 -60.78 -27.33 -26.60
N SER A 224 -60.20 -26.60 -25.65
CA SER A 224 -60.89 -26.08 -24.48
C SER A 224 -61.98 -25.05 -24.82
N LYS A 225 -61.84 -24.31 -25.94
CA LYS A 225 -62.89 -23.44 -26.49
C LYS A 225 -64.03 -24.24 -27.13
N THR A 226 -63.73 -25.27 -27.92
CA THR A 226 -64.73 -26.16 -28.54
C THR A 226 -65.51 -26.95 -27.49
N SER A 227 -64.83 -27.48 -26.47
CA SER A 227 -65.46 -28.13 -25.31
C SER A 227 -66.44 -27.20 -24.59
N ARG A 228 -66.01 -25.97 -24.24
CA ARG A 228 -66.88 -24.97 -23.61
C ARG A 228 -68.09 -24.59 -24.48
N ALA A 229 -67.93 -24.50 -25.80
CA ALA A 229 -69.04 -24.26 -26.72
C ALA A 229 -70.07 -25.40 -26.70
N LEU A 230 -69.62 -26.66 -26.79
CA LEU A 230 -70.51 -27.84 -26.75
C LEU A 230 -71.22 -28.02 -25.40
N VAL A 231 -70.60 -27.58 -24.30
CA VAL A 231 -71.25 -27.50 -22.98
C VAL A 231 -72.30 -26.38 -22.95
N ALA A 232 -72.02 -25.20 -23.51
CA ALA A 232 -72.97 -24.09 -23.58
C ALA A 232 -74.19 -24.39 -24.48
N ASP A 233 -73.97 -25.06 -25.62
CA ASP A 233 -75.00 -25.59 -26.52
C ASP A 233 -75.85 -26.72 -25.86
N SER A 234 -75.54 -27.13 -24.62
CA SER A 234 -76.22 -28.20 -23.87
C SER A 234 -76.20 -29.55 -24.59
N HIS A 235 -75.10 -29.85 -25.30
CA HIS A 235 -74.96 -31.08 -26.09
C HIS A 235 -75.14 -32.35 -25.22
N PRO A 236 -75.79 -33.42 -25.72
CA PRO A 236 -76.05 -34.65 -24.93
C PRO A 236 -74.80 -35.34 -24.35
N GLU A 237 -73.62 -35.10 -24.93
CA GLU A 237 -72.34 -35.62 -24.43
C GLU A 237 -71.49 -34.62 -23.64
N SER A 238 -72.03 -33.45 -23.29
CA SER A 238 -71.33 -32.34 -22.63
C SER A 238 -70.52 -32.76 -21.39
N GLU A 239 -71.04 -33.63 -20.52
CA GLU A 239 -70.30 -34.16 -19.37
C GLU A 239 -69.06 -34.98 -19.78
N ARG A 240 -69.20 -35.85 -20.79
CA ARG A 240 -68.09 -36.70 -21.29
C ARG A 240 -67.01 -35.84 -21.97
N ILE A 241 -67.45 -34.85 -22.72
CA ILE A 241 -66.59 -33.84 -23.40
C ILE A 241 -65.82 -33.02 -22.35
N SER A 242 -66.49 -32.54 -21.31
CA SER A 242 -65.85 -31.79 -20.21
C SER A 242 -64.87 -32.65 -19.41
N MET A 243 -65.22 -33.91 -19.13
CA MET A 243 -64.35 -34.86 -18.44
C MET A 243 -63.09 -35.16 -19.25
N ARG A 244 -63.23 -35.29 -20.58
CA ARG A 244 -62.10 -35.51 -21.49
C ARG A 244 -61.22 -34.28 -21.62
N GLN A 245 -61.80 -33.07 -21.67
CA GLN A 245 -61.02 -31.83 -21.63
C GLN A 245 -60.16 -31.76 -20.37
N SER A 246 -60.73 -32.06 -19.19
CA SER A 246 -59.97 -32.09 -17.93
C SER A 246 -58.85 -33.15 -17.92
N LYS A 247 -58.93 -34.22 -18.75
CA LYS A 247 -57.80 -35.14 -18.96
C LYS A 247 -56.71 -34.48 -19.83
N VAL A 248 -57.09 -33.87 -20.95
CA VAL A 248 -56.15 -33.16 -21.84
C VAL A 248 -55.41 -32.04 -21.09
N ASP A 249 -56.14 -31.21 -20.34
CA ASP A 249 -55.57 -30.11 -19.55
C ASP A 249 -54.54 -30.61 -18.51
N LYS A 250 -54.80 -31.77 -17.87
CA LYS A 250 -53.89 -32.40 -16.90
C LYS A 250 -52.66 -33.03 -17.53
N LEU A 251 -52.80 -33.66 -18.70
CA LEU A 251 -51.67 -34.19 -19.45
C LEU A 251 -50.75 -33.04 -19.92
N TYR A 252 -51.33 -31.95 -20.40
CA TYR A 252 -50.57 -30.78 -20.82
C TYR A 252 -49.82 -30.12 -19.65
N ALA A 253 -50.46 -29.98 -18.49
CA ALA A 253 -49.80 -29.48 -17.27
C ALA A 253 -48.64 -30.40 -16.84
N GLY A 254 -48.87 -31.71 -16.73
CA GLY A 254 -47.83 -32.67 -16.34
C GLY A 254 -46.67 -32.75 -17.33
N LEU A 255 -46.92 -32.56 -18.63
CA LEU A 255 -45.88 -32.46 -19.66
C LEU A 255 -45.03 -31.19 -19.49
N LYS A 256 -45.64 -30.07 -19.08
CA LYS A 256 -44.91 -28.83 -18.77
C LYS A 256 -44.08 -28.95 -17.48
N ASP A 257 -44.64 -29.56 -16.44
CA ASP A 257 -43.92 -29.85 -15.20
C ASP A 257 -42.69 -30.75 -15.47
N LEU A 258 -42.86 -31.80 -16.28
CA LEU A 258 -41.78 -32.70 -16.72
C LEU A 258 -40.73 -31.98 -17.58
N ALA A 259 -41.14 -31.03 -18.42
CA ALA A 259 -40.22 -30.20 -19.21
C ALA A 259 -39.34 -29.32 -18.32
N GLU A 260 -39.91 -28.74 -17.26
CA GLU A 260 -39.20 -27.92 -16.28
C GLU A 260 -38.26 -28.78 -15.40
N GLU A 261 -38.71 -29.94 -14.92
CA GLU A 261 -37.87 -30.87 -14.15
C GLU A 261 -36.65 -31.35 -14.97
N ARG A 262 -36.87 -31.70 -16.25
CA ARG A 262 -35.80 -32.09 -17.17
C ARG A 262 -34.86 -30.93 -17.49
N ARG A 263 -35.37 -29.70 -17.62
CA ARG A 263 -34.53 -28.50 -17.78
C ARG A 263 -33.64 -28.29 -16.56
N GLY A 264 -34.20 -28.38 -15.35
CA GLY A 264 -33.45 -28.24 -14.10
C GLY A 264 -32.28 -29.22 -14.02
N LYS A 265 -32.53 -30.51 -14.26
CA LYS A 265 -31.50 -31.57 -14.27
C LYS A 265 -30.42 -31.38 -15.34
N LEU A 266 -30.78 -30.86 -16.52
CA LEU A 266 -29.82 -30.58 -17.59
C LEU A 266 -28.96 -29.34 -17.29
N ASP A 267 -29.55 -28.31 -16.67
CA ASP A 267 -28.83 -27.09 -16.27
C ASP A 267 -27.92 -27.34 -15.04
N GLU A 268 -28.38 -28.12 -14.06
CA GLU A 268 -27.57 -28.67 -12.96
C GLU A 268 -26.32 -29.37 -13.52
N ARG A 269 -26.50 -30.31 -14.46
CA ARG A 269 -25.38 -31.03 -15.09
C ARG A 269 -24.47 -30.15 -15.93
N HIS A 270 -25.02 -29.13 -16.60
CA HIS A 270 -24.23 -28.16 -17.36
C HIS A 270 -23.34 -27.32 -16.43
N ARG A 271 -23.89 -26.77 -15.34
CA ARG A 271 -23.15 -25.97 -14.36
C ARG A 271 -22.03 -26.78 -13.69
N LEU A 272 -22.25 -28.07 -13.41
CA LEU A 272 -21.19 -28.95 -12.89
C LEU A 272 -20.00 -29.07 -13.86
N PHE A 273 -20.25 -29.32 -15.15
CA PHE A 273 -19.17 -29.42 -16.14
C PHE A 273 -18.49 -28.06 -16.37
N GLN A 274 -19.23 -26.96 -16.33
CA GLN A 274 -18.67 -25.61 -16.37
C GLN A 274 -17.75 -25.36 -15.16
N LEU A 275 -18.19 -25.71 -13.94
CA LEU A 275 -17.37 -25.57 -12.74
C LEU A 275 -16.10 -26.42 -12.80
N ASN A 276 -16.20 -27.69 -13.23
CA ASN A 276 -15.03 -28.56 -13.40
C ASN A 276 -13.98 -27.91 -14.32
N ARG A 277 -14.41 -27.32 -15.45
CA ARG A 277 -13.49 -26.62 -16.36
C ARG A 277 -12.85 -25.39 -15.70
N GLU A 278 -13.62 -24.55 -15.00
CA GLU A 278 -13.06 -23.37 -14.33
C GLU A 278 -12.12 -23.73 -13.17
N VAL A 279 -12.30 -24.90 -12.54
CA VAL A 279 -11.32 -25.49 -11.59
C VAL A 279 -10.07 -25.95 -12.35
N ASP A 280 -10.20 -26.81 -13.37
CA ASP A 280 -9.06 -27.31 -14.18
C ASP A 280 -8.20 -26.15 -14.75
N ASP A 281 -8.85 -25.15 -15.35
CA ASP A 281 -8.23 -23.95 -15.95
C ASP A 281 -7.60 -23.00 -14.90
N LEU A 282 -7.90 -23.19 -13.61
CA LEU A 282 -7.32 -22.43 -12.50
C LEU A 282 -6.22 -23.21 -11.78
N GLU A 283 -6.37 -24.51 -11.55
CA GLU A 283 -5.31 -25.39 -11.05
C GLU A 283 -4.10 -25.40 -12.01
N GLN A 284 -4.33 -25.55 -13.32
CA GLN A 284 -3.26 -25.45 -14.33
C GLN A 284 -2.55 -24.08 -14.29
N TRP A 285 -3.29 -22.99 -14.05
CA TRP A 285 -2.72 -21.65 -13.92
C TRP A 285 -1.95 -21.47 -12.61
N ILE A 286 -2.39 -22.08 -11.51
CA ILE A 286 -1.68 -22.13 -10.24
C ILE A 286 -0.34 -22.86 -10.43
N ALA A 287 -0.34 -24.06 -11.03
CA ALA A 287 0.87 -24.82 -11.32
C ALA A 287 1.88 -24.06 -12.21
N GLU A 288 1.41 -23.30 -13.20
CA GLU A 288 2.27 -22.40 -14.00
C GLU A 288 2.92 -21.28 -13.16
N ARG A 289 2.24 -20.81 -12.11
CA ARG A 289 2.77 -19.80 -11.17
C ARG A 289 3.70 -20.41 -10.13
N GLU A 290 3.45 -21.64 -9.68
CA GLU A 290 4.34 -22.38 -8.78
C GLU A 290 5.73 -22.58 -9.39
N VAL A 291 5.82 -22.91 -10.68
CA VAL A 291 7.11 -23.03 -11.39
C VAL A 291 7.92 -21.73 -11.34
N VAL A 292 7.26 -20.57 -11.38
CA VAL A 292 7.92 -19.25 -11.27
C VAL A 292 8.28 -18.93 -9.82
N ALA A 293 7.41 -19.24 -8.85
CA ALA A 293 7.66 -19.00 -7.43
C ALA A 293 8.78 -19.91 -6.87
N GLY A 294 8.79 -21.18 -7.27
CA GLY A 294 9.82 -22.18 -6.93
C GLY A 294 11.11 -22.07 -7.73
N SER A 295 11.20 -21.16 -8.72
CA SER A 295 12.44 -20.94 -9.47
C SER A 295 13.58 -20.53 -8.53
N HIS A 296 14.70 -21.24 -8.59
CA HIS A 296 15.87 -20.99 -7.75
C HIS A 296 16.79 -19.89 -8.29
N GLU A 297 16.51 -19.32 -9.46
CA GLU A 297 17.37 -18.37 -10.16
C GLU A 297 17.63 -17.11 -9.33
N LEU A 298 18.89 -16.89 -8.94
CA LEU A 298 19.33 -15.72 -8.16
C LEU A 298 20.02 -14.66 -9.05
N GLY A 299 19.67 -14.64 -10.35
CA GLY A 299 20.15 -13.66 -11.33
C GLY A 299 21.48 -14.05 -12.00
N GLN A 300 21.56 -15.21 -12.64
CA GLN A 300 22.77 -15.62 -13.37
C GLN A 300 22.98 -14.84 -14.69
N ASP A 301 21.91 -14.40 -15.35
CA ASP A 301 21.95 -13.80 -16.71
C ASP A 301 22.43 -12.33 -16.79
N TYR A 302 22.87 -11.73 -15.68
CA TYR A 302 23.12 -10.28 -15.58
C TYR A 302 24.58 -9.92 -15.23
N GLU A 303 25.54 -10.52 -15.95
CA GLU A 303 26.99 -10.41 -15.72
C GLU A 303 27.57 -8.97 -15.63
N HIS A 304 26.84 -7.95 -16.11
CA HIS A 304 27.30 -6.56 -16.17
C HIS A 304 26.73 -5.62 -15.09
N VAL A 305 25.81 -6.07 -14.24
CA VAL A 305 25.19 -5.23 -13.18
C VAL A 305 25.74 -5.59 -11.81
N THR A 306 26.04 -4.60 -10.95
CA THR A 306 26.56 -4.91 -9.61
C THR A 306 25.54 -5.71 -8.79
N ALA A 307 26.01 -6.72 -8.06
CA ALA A 307 25.16 -7.73 -7.42
C ALA A 307 24.10 -7.17 -6.43
N SER A 308 24.33 -5.99 -5.86
CA SER A 308 23.33 -5.26 -5.05
C SER A 308 22.20 -4.68 -5.90
N THR A 309 22.54 -3.96 -6.99
CA THR A 309 21.54 -3.45 -7.95
C THR A 309 20.76 -4.58 -8.61
N LEU A 310 21.43 -5.68 -8.97
CA LEU A 310 20.80 -6.87 -9.52
C LEU A 310 19.85 -7.54 -8.52
N GLY A 311 20.29 -7.75 -7.28
CA GLY A 311 19.45 -8.29 -6.21
C GLY A 311 18.17 -7.48 -5.99
N ARG A 312 18.27 -6.13 -6.03
CA ARG A 312 17.10 -5.25 -5.99
C ARG A 312 16.18 -5.46 -7.19
N MET A 313 16.71 -5.44 -8.42
CA MET A 313 15.90 -5.63 -9.64
C MET A 313 15.15 -6.97 -9.63
N LEU A 314 15.79 -8.03 -9.13
CA LEU A 314 15.18 -9.36 -9.04
C LEU A 314 14.09 -9.42 -7.95
N GLN A 315 14.34 -8.82 -6.78
CA GLN A 315 13.36 -8.69 -5.70
C GLN A 315 12.16 -7.83 -6.13
N GLU A 316 12.38 -6.74 -6.86
CA GLU A 316 11.35 -5.79 -7.30
C GLU A 316 10.47 -6.42 -8.39
N ARG A 317 11.06 -7.07 -9.40
CA ARG A 317 10.34 -7.86 -10.41
C ARG A 317 9.55 -9.03 -9.79
N PHE A 318 10.10 -9.72 -8.78
CA PHE A 318 9.37 -10.79 -8.10
C PHE A 318 8.22 -10.25 -7.22
N ARG A 319 8.38 -9.07 -6.61
CA ARG A 319 7.31 -8.39 -5.87
C ARG A 319 6.16 -7.94 -6.78
N GLU A 320 6.46 -7.50 -8.01
CA GLU A 320 5.43 -7.24 -9.04
C GLU A 320 4.70 -8.53 -9.42
N PHE A 321 5.42 -9.61 -9.71
CA PHE A 321 4.84 -10.93 -9.96
C PHE A 321 3.96 -11.43 -8.80
N ALA A 322 4.41 -11.29 -7.56
CA ALA A 322 3.66 -11.68 -6.36
C ALA A 322 2.35 -10.91 -6.22
N ARG A 323 2.40 -9.58 -6.36
CA ARG A 323 1.20 -8.70 -6.32
C ARG A 323 0.21 -9.05 -7.42
N ASP A 324 0.69 -9.21 -8.66
CA ASP A 324 -0.18 -9.41 -9.82
C ASP A 324 -0.73 -10.84 -9.88
N THR A 325 -0.01 -11.82 -9.33
CA THR A 325 -0.53 -13.17 -9.07
C THR A 325 -1.58 -13.15 -7.98
N GLY A 326 -1.30 -12.50 -6.83
CA GLY A 326 -2.25 -12.38 -5.72
C GLY A 326 -3.58 -11.74 -6.13
N ASN A 327 -3.54 -10.61 -6.83
CA ASN A 327 -4.75 -9.91 -7.29
C ASN A 327 -5.59 -10.75 -8.25
N ILE A 328 -4.97 -11.28 -9.32
CA ILE A 328 -5.69 -12.02 -10.37
C ILE A 328 -6.13 -13.41 -9.88
N GLY A 329 -5.29 -14.07 -9.08
CA GLY A 329 -5.58 -15.38 -8.51
C GLY A 329 -6.73 -15.33 -7.51
N GLN A 330 -6.73 -14.36 -6.58
CA GLN A 330 -7.82 -14.24 -5.61
C GLN A 330 -9.17 -13.96 -6.28
N GLU A 331 -9.23 -13.08 -7.30
CA GLU A 331 -10.48 -12.82 -8.04
C GLU A 331 -11.03 -14.08 -8.73
N ARG A 332 -10.15 -14.91 -9.31
CA ARG A 332 -10.54 -16.20 -9.93
C ARG A 332 -10.95 -17.24 -8.89
N VAL A 333 -10.17 -17.41 -7.83
CA VAL A 333 -10.45 -18.35 -6.72
C VAL A 333 -11.76 -17.98 -6.03
N ASP A 334 -12.01 -16.70 -5.74
CA ASP A 334 -13.28 -16.22 -5.20
C ASP A 334 -14.44 -16.53 -6.14
N THR A 335 -14.28 -16.31 -7.46
CA THR A 335 -15.33 -16.60 -8.46
C THR A 335 -15.68 -18.10 -8.51
N VAL A 336 -14.67 -18.97 -8.57
CA VAL A 336 -14.86 -20.44 -8.58
C VAL A 336 -15.45 -20.92 -7.24
N ASN A 337 -15.01 -20.36 -6.12
CA ASN A 337 -15.57 -20.63 -4.79
C ASN A 337 -17.06 -20.28 -4.70
N HIS A 338 -17.49 -19.13 -5.23
CA HIS A 338 -18.91 -18.76 -5.27
C HIS A 338 -19.73 -19.69 -6.18
N MET A 339 -19.18 -20.09 -7.34
CA MET A 339 -19.85 -21.06 -8.22
C MET A 339 -20.01 -22.44 -7.54
N ALA A 340 -19.01 -22.90 -6.79
CA ALA A 340 -19.10 -24.12 -6.00
C ALA A 340 -20.13 -23.98 -4.86
N ASP A 341 -20.11 -22.87 -4.12
CA ASP A 341 -21.05 -22.61 -3.02
C ASP A 341 -22.51 -22.50 -3.49
N ASP A 342 -22.79 -21.88 -4.64
CA ASP A 342 -24.16 -21.81 -5.19
C ASP A 342 -24.71 -23.20 -5.53
N LEU A 343 -23.88 -24.11 -6.07
CA LEU A 343 -24.27 -25.50 -6.34
C LEU A 343 -24.45 -26.31 -5.03
N ILE A 344 -23.56 -26.16 -4.06
CA ILE A 344 -23.70 -26.81 -2.74
C ILE A 344 -24.97 -26.32 -2.02
N ASN A 345 -25.19 -25.01 -1.95
CA ASN A 345 -26.34 -24.41 -1.25
C ASN A 345 -27.68 -24.70 -1.94
N SER A 346 -27.70 -24.91 -3.26
CA SER A 346 -28.89 -25.36 -3.98
C SER A 346 -29.21 -26.86 -3.82
N GLY A 347 -28.32 -27.64 -3.17
CA GLY A 347 -28.52 -29.06 -2.91
C GLY A 347 -28.17 -29.96 -4.10
N HIS A 348 -27.21 -29.55 -4.94
CA HIS A 348 -26.75 -30.29 -6.12
C HIS A 348 -26.41 -31.76 -5.80
N SER A 349 -26.77 -32.68 -6.70
CA SER A 349 -26.60 -34.13 -6.53
C SER A 349 -25.16 -34.57 -6.21
N ASP A 350 -24.18 -34.09 -6.98
CA ASP A 350 -22.74 -34.33 -6.75
C ASP A 350 -22.06 -33.34 -5.76
N ALA A 351 -22.80 -32.69 -4.84
CA ALA A 351 -22.26 -31.62 -3.97
C ALA A 351 -21.04 -32.02 -3.11
N ALA A 352 -20.87 -33.30 -2.79
CA ALA A 352 -19.68 -33.79 -2.08
C ALA A 352 -18.40 -33.64 -2.93
N THR A 353 -18.46 -34.00 -4.22
CA THR A 353 -17.33 -33.87 -5.14
C THR A 353 -17.07 -32.41 -5.52
N ILE A 354 -18.12 -31.57 -5.56
CA ILE A 354 -17.95 -30.12 -5.69
C ILE A 354 -17.17 -29.54 -4.51
N ALA A 355 -17.44 -30.01 -3.28
CA ALA A 355 -16.67 -29.60 -2.11
C ALA A 355 -15.22 -30.11 -2.16
N GLU A 356 -14.98 -31.36 -2.58
CA GLU A 356 -13.62 -31.91 -2.77
C GLU A 356 -12.79 -31.10 -3.77
N TRP A 357 -13.38 -30.69 -4.91
CA TRP A 357 -12.72 -29.79 -5.87
C TRP A 357 -12.46 -28.39 -5.30
N LYS A 358 -13.44 -27.85 -4.57
CA LYS A 358 -13.31 -26.53 -3.93
C LYS A 358 -12.17 -26.53 -2.91
N ASP A 359 -12.12 -27.53 -2.04
CA ASP A 359 -11.12 -27.61 -0.98
C ASP A 359 -9.71 -27.81 -1.59
N GLY A 360 -9.55 -28.73 -2.55
CA GLY A 360 -8.26 -28.95 -3.24
C GLY A 360 -7.73 -27.72 -3.97
N LEU A 361 -8.60 -26.97 -4.65
CA LEU A 361 -8.25 -25.70 -5.29
C LEU A 361 -7.78 -24.65 -4.28
N ASN A 362 -8.41 -24.56 -3.10
CA ASN A 362 -8.00 -23.62 -2.06
C ASN A 362 -6.70 -24.06 -1.36
N GLU A 363 -6.45 -25.37 -1.21
CA GLU A 363 -5.16 -25.89 -0.74
C GLU A 363 -4.03 -25.52 -1.72
N ALA A 364 -4.20 -25.78 -3.02
CA ALA A 364 -3.22 -25.41 -4.05
C ALA A 364 -2.98 -23.88 -4.14
N TRP A 365 -4.03 -23.07 -3.93
CA TRP A 365 -3.88 -21.61 -3.85
C TRP A 365 -3.09 -21.17 -2.60
N ALA A 366 -3.32 -21.81 -1.45
CA ALA A 366 -2.57 -21.53 -0.23
C ALA A 366 -1.09 -21.92 -0.35
N ASP A 367 -0.79 -23.11 -0.90
CA ASP A 367 0.58 -23.59 -1.12
C ASP A 367 1.36 -22.64 -2.07
N LEU A 368 0.73 -22.16 -3.14
CA LEU A 368 1.32 -21.14 -4.02
C LEU A 368 1.61 -19.81 -3.28
N LEU A 369 0.72 -19.38 -2.37
CA LEU A 369 0.94 -18.17 -1.58
C LEU A 369 2.09 -18.34 -0.58
N GLU A 370 2.22 -19.50 0.09
CA GLU A 370 3.39 -19.80 0.93
C GLU A 370 4.68 -19.88 0.12
N LEU A 371 4.65 -20.47 -1.08
CA LEU A 371 5.81 -20.53 -1.98
C LEU A 371 6.23 -19.13 -2.48
N ILE A 372 5.27 -18.23 -2.73
CA ILE A 372 5.54 -16.83 -3.07
C ILE A 372 6.12 -16.05 -1.87
N ASP A 373 5.61 -16.22 -0.65
CA ASP A 373 6.15 -15.51 0.51
C ASP A 373 7.55 -16.02 0.90
N THR A 374 7.74 -17.34 1.00
CA THR A 374 9.07 -17.94 1.28
C THR A 374 10.11 -17.52 0.24
N ARG A 375 9.75 -17.49 -1.06
CA ARG A 375 10.62 -16.95 -2.11
C ARG A 375 10.90 -15.45 -1.93
N THR A 376 9.91 -14.66 -1.52
CA THR A 376 10.07 -13.22 -1.24
C THR A 376 11.02 -12.98 -0.08
N GLN A 377 10.91 -13.76 1.01
CA GLN A 377 11.82 -13.72 2.15
C GLN A 377 13.26 -14.10 1.76
N ILE A 378 13.45 -15.16 0.97
CA ILE A 378 14.76 -15.61 0.46
C ILE A 378 15.43 -14.51 -0.39
N LEU A 379 14.67 -13.89 -1.30
CA LEU A 379 15.18 -12.78 -2.13
C LEU A 379 15.53 -11.54 -1.29
N ALA A 380 14.74 -11.22 -0.27
CA ALA A 380 15.02 -10.11 0.65
C ALA A 380 16.31 -10.34 1.45
N ALA A 381 16.48 -11.52 2.06
CA ALA A 381 17.68 -11.87 2.82
C ALA A 381 18.94 -11.87 1.92
N SER A 382 18.82 -12.41 0.71
CA SER A 382 19.89 -12.37 -0.29
C SER A 382 20.28 -10.94 -0.69
N TYR A 383 19.29 -10.04 -0.82
CA TYR A 383 19.55 -8.63 -1.10
C TYR A 383 20.24 -7.92 0.08
N GLU A 384 19.80 -8.14 1.32
CA GLU A 384 20.45 -7.55 2.51
C GLU A 384 21.91 -8.01 2.64
N LEU A 385 22.20 -9.29 2.40
CA LEU A 385 23.56 -9.83 2.41
C LEU A 385 24.46 -9.18 1.33
N HIS A 386 23.95 -9.03 0.10
CA HIS A 386 24.69 -8.35 -0.98
C HIS A 386 24.86 -6.84 -0.73
N LYS A 387 23.86 -6.19 -0.12
CA LYS A 387 23.95 -4.80 0.33
C LYS A 387 25.04 -4.64 1.38
N PHE A 388 25.08 -5.49 2.41
CA PHE A 388 26.11 -5.44 3.46
C PHE A 388 27.53 -5.52 2.88
N TYR A 389 27.81 -6.48 1.98
CA TYR A 389 29.14 -6.60 1.36
C TYR A 389 29.52 -5.39 0.50
N HIS A 390 28.54 -4.74 -0.14
CA HIS A 390 28.75 -3.49 -0.88
C HIS A 390 29.03 -2.32 0.06
N ASP A 391 28.17 -2.10 1.06
CA ASP A 391 28.29 -1.00 2.02
C ASP A 391 29.60 -1.10 2.82
N ALA A 392 29.99 -2.30 3.27
CA ALA A 392 31.29 -2.54 3.91
C ALA A 392 32.46 -2.16 3.00
N LYS A 393 32.36 -2.41 1.68
CA LYS A 393 33.41 -2.05 0.71
C LYS A 393 33.49 -0.55 0.46
N GLU A 394 32.36 0.14 0.37
CA GLU A 394 32.30 1.60 0.27
C GLU A 394 32.86 2.27 1.53
N ILE A 395 32.41 1.83 2.72
CA ILE A 395 32.85 2.39 4.01
C ILE A 395 34.37 2.16 4.20
N PHE A 396 34.87 0.94 3.97
CA PHE A 396 36.31 0.63 4.01
C PHE A 396 37.14 1.55 3.09
N GLY A 397 36.70 1.72 1.84
CA GLY A 397 37.36 2.60 0.87
C GLY A 397 37.40 4.05 1.35
N ARG A 398 36.29 4.59 1.85
CA ARG A 398 36.18 5.96 2.37
C ARG A 398 37.05 6.19 3.61
N ILE A 399 37.16 5.20 4.50
CA ILE A 399 38.05 5.24 5.68
C ILE A 399 39.51 5.27 5.24
N GLN A 400 39.93 4.36 4.36
CA GLN A 400 41.29 4.36 3.82
C GLN A 400 41.63 5.68 3.11
N ASP A 401 40.67 6.26 2.38
CA ASP A 401 40.88 7.53 1.69
C ASP A 401 40.91 8.75 2.61
N LYS A 402 40.20 8.73 3.75
CA LYS A 402 40.40 9.74 4.81
C LYS A 402 41.75 9.55 5.49
N HIS A 403 42.18 8.32 5.77
CA HIS A 403 43.49 7.99 6.37
C HIS A 403 44.66 8.50 5.52
N LYS A 404 44.66 8.22 4.21
CA LYS A 404 45.63 8.76 3.23
C LYS A 404 45.63 10.29 3.12
N LYS A 405 44.55 10.96 3.53
CA LYS A 405 44.38 12.42 3.46
C LYS A 405 44.70 13.13 4.78
N LEU A 406 45.05 12.41 5.84
CA LEU A 406 45.51 12.99 7.11
C LEU A 406 46.93 13.58 6.91
N PRO A 407 47.14 14.91 7.02
CA PRO A 407 48.46 15.49 6.77
C PRO A 407 49.45 15.17 7.89
N GLU A 408 50.74 15.00 7.57
CA GLU A 408 51.77 14.71 8.58
C GLU A 408 52.42 15.95 9.22
N GLU A 409 52.25 17.12 8.61
CA GLU A 409 52.91 18.36 9.02
C GLU A 409 52.42 18.86 10.40
N LEU A 410 53.35 19.40 11.19
CA LEU A 410 53.08 19.93 12.54
C LEU A 410 53.16 21.47 12.65
N GLY A 411 53.57 22.17 11.59
CA GLY A 411 53.81 23.63 11.62
C GLY A 411 55.28 23.99 11.91
N ARG A 412 55.61 25.28 11.79
CA ARG A 412 56.99 25.82 11.95
C ARG A 412 57.10 26.93 13.00
N ASP A 413 55.97 27.39 13.52
CA ASP A 413 55.81 28.49 14.45
C ASP A 413 54.47 28.32 15.18
N GLN A 414 54.22 29.10 16.24
CA GLN A 414 53.00 28.95 17.04
C GLN A 414 51.71 29.17 16.21
N ASN A 415 51.68 30.15 15.32
CA ASN A 415 50.48 30.52 14.55
C ASN A 415 50.14 29.46 13.49
N THR A 416 51.15 28.85 12.83
CA THR A 416 50.91 27.72 11.93
C THR A 416 50.46 26.47 12.68
N VAL A 417 51.01 26.20 13.88
CA VAL A 417 50.57 25.08 14.72
C VAL A 417 49.13 25.25 15.19
N GLU A 418 48.76 26.43 15.73
CA GLU A 418 47.38 26.74 16.13
C GLU A 418 46.39 26.61 14.97
N THR A 419 46.81 26.99 13.76
CA THR A 419 45.97 26.86 12.56
C THR A 419 45.79 25.38 12.18
N LEU A 420 46.87 24.58 12.21
CA LEU A 420 46.82 23.14 11.97
C LEU A 420 46.01 22.38 13.04
N GLN A 421 46.07 22.81 14.30
CA GLN A 421 45.20 22.28 15.37
C GLN A 421 43.73 22.51 15.06
N ARG A 422 43.32 23.74 14.69
CA ARG A 422 41.93 24.05 14.30
C ARG A 422 41.49 23.22 13.09
N MET A 423 42.33 23.11 12.05
CA MET A 423 42.05 22.27 10.88
C MET A 423 41.94 20.78 11.23
N HIS A 424 42.75 20.30 12.17
CA HIS A 424 42.70 18.92 12.64
C HIS A 424 41.40 18.63 13.42
N THR A 425 40.96 19.53 14.30
CA THR A 425 39.66 19.41 14.98
C THR A 425 38.48 19.43 13.98
N THR A 426 38.57 20.20 12.90
CA THR A 426 37.57 20.12 11.80
C THR A 426 37.61 18.76 11.10
N PHE A 427 38.80 18.18 10.86
CA PHE A 427 38.92 16.84 10.28
C PHE A 427 38.37 15.75 11.21
N GLU A 428 38.59 15.86 12.52
CA GLU A 428 38.03 14.97 13.56
C GLU A 428 36.49 15.08 13.64
N HIS A 429 35.92 16.23 13.29
CA HIS A 429 34.48 16.41 13.11
C HIS A 429 33.97 15.79 11.80
N ASP A 430 34.64 16.04 10.67
CA ASP A 430 34.28 15.46 9.36
C ASP A 430 34.16 13.93 9.38
N ILE A 431 35.02 13.24 10.14
CA ILE A 431 35.00 11.76 10.20
C ILE A 431 33.89 11.21 11.11
N GLN A 432 33.18 12.03 11.90
CA GLN A 432 32.04 11.57 12.72
C GLN A 432 30.95 10.90 11.88
N ALA A 433 30.74 11.38 10.64
CA ALA A 433 29.79 10.82 9.69
C ALA A 433 30.22 9.45 9.10
N LEU A 434 31.53 9.12 9.15
CA LEU A 434 31.99 7.75 8.91
C LEU A 434 31.82 6.90 10.17
N GLY A 435 32.05 7.47 11.35
CA GLY A 435 31.80 6.78 12.63
C GLY A 435 30.35 6.35 12.83
N THR A 436 29.35 7.10 12.32
CA THR A 436 27.95 6.65 12.27
C THR A 436 27.72 5.53 11.25
N GLN A 437 28.32 5.63 10.06
CA GLN A 437 28.23 4.58 9.03
C GLN A 437 28.86 3.26 9.50
N VAL A 438 29.99 3.31 10.20
CA VAL A 438 30.65 2.14 10.80
C VAL A 438 29.74 1.49 11.85
N ARG A 439 29.13 2.27 12.77
CA ARG A 439 28.18 1.71 13.75
C ARG A 439 26.97 1.05 13.10
N GLN A 440 26.39 1.68 12.08
CA GLN A 440 25.27 1.07 11.34
C GLN A 440 25.68 -0.25 10.67
N LEU A 441 26.91 -0.33 10.15
CA LEU A 441 27.44 -1.55 9.58
C LEU A 441 27.64 -2.66 10.62
N GLN A 442 27.98 -2.33 11.88
CA GLN A 442 28.03 -3.32 12.96
C GLN A 442 26.62 -3.82 13.34
N GLU A 443 25.62 -2.94 13.38
CA GLU A 443 24.22 -3.32 13.63
C GLU A 443 23.66 -4.21 12.51
N ASP A 444 23.97 -3.89 11.24
CA ASP A 444 23.67 -4.74 10.08
C ASP A 444 24.44 -6.07 10.13
N ALA A 445 25.73 -6.06 10.50
CA ALA A 445 26.55 -7.27 10.66
C ALA A 445 25.97 -8.21 11.73
N ALA A 446 25.66 -7.69 12.92
CA ALA A 446 25.09 -8.47 14.02
C ALA A 446 23.71 -9.05 13.66
N ARG A 447 22.85 -8.31 12.94
CA ARG A 447 21.58 -8.84 12.43
C ARG A 447 21.81 -9.99 11.45
N LEU A 448 22.76 -9.84 10.52
CA LEU A 448 23.04 -10.86 9.50
C LEU A 448 23.77 -12.09 10.09
N GLN A 449 24.66 -11.92 11.07
CA GLN A 449 25.29 -13.00 11.84
C GLN A 449 24.28 -13.80 12.68
N ALA A 450 23.17 -13.19 13.10
CA ALA A 450 22.08 -13.91 13.77
C ALA A 450 21.17 -14.68 12.79
N ALA A 451 21.19 -14.33 11.49
CA ALA A 451 20.36 -14.94 10.44
C ALA A 451 21.10 -15.98 9.58
N TYR A 452 22.43 -15.92 9.53
CA TYR A 452 23.30 -16.86 8.80
C TYR A 452 24.19 -17.65 9.75
N ALA A 453 24.64 -18.84 9.32
CA ALA A 453 25.50 -19.72 10.11
C ALA A 453 26.62 -20.33 9.27
N GLY A 454 27.68 -20.81 9.95
CA GLY A 454 28.89 -21.35 9.32
C GLY A 454 29.64 -20.29 8.52
N ASP A 455 30.30 -20.72 7.43
CA ASP A 455 31.19 -19.92 6.58
C ASP A 455 30.67 -18.51 6.25
N LYS A 456 29.36 -18.36 6.02
CA LYS A 456 28.73 -17.06 5.73
C LYS A 456 28.76 -16.09 6.92
N ALA A 457 28.55 -16.59 8.14
CA ALA A 457 28.65 -15.77 9.35
C ALA A 457 30.11 -15.37 9.62
N ASP A 458 31.05 -16.29 9.40
CA ASP A 458 32.49 -16.03 9.52
C ASP A 458 32.97 -14.99 8.49
N ASP A 459 32.51 -15.04 7.23
CA ASP A 459 32.80 -14.03 6.20
C ASP A 459 32.19 -12.66 6.54
N ILE A 460 30.96 -12.60 7.08
CA ILE A 460 30.35 -11.35 7.57
C ILE A 460 31.19 -10.77 8.71
N GLN A 461 31.54 -11.59 9.72
CA GLN A 461 32.31 -11.16 10.88
C GLN A 461 33.72 -10.70 10.51
N LYS A 462 34.39 -11.42 9.61
CA LYS A 462 35.68 -11.02 9.04
C LYS A 462 35.57 -9.67 8.32
N ARG A 463 34.52 -9.47 7.52
CA ARG A 463 34.33 -8.24 6.75
C ARG A 463 33.97 -7.04 7.63
N GLU A 464 33.25 -7.26 8.73
CA GLU A 464 33.07 -6.26 9.80
C GLU A 464 34.42 -5.88 10.41
N ASN A 465 35.22 -6.87 10.83
CA ASN A 465 36.53 -6.66 11.47
C ASN A 465 37.49 -5.87 10.57
N GLU A 466 37.55 -6.16 9.26
CA GLU A 466 38.35 -5.39 8.30
C GLU A 466 37.98 -3.89 8.29
N VAL A 467 36.70 -3.54 8.47
CA VAL A 467 36.24 -2.15 8.57
C VAL A 467 36.58 -1.55 9.94
N LEU A 468 36.42 -2.31 11.02
CA LEU A 468 36.70 -1.86 12.39
C LEU A 468 38.19 -1.62 12.64
N GLU A 469 39.07 -2.47 12.13
CA GLU A 469 40.53 -2.27 12.20
C GLU A 469 40.96 -1.03 11.40
N ALA A 470 40.41 -0.83 10.20
CA ALA A 470 40.67 0.37 9.41
C ALA A 470 40.15 1.65 10.10
N TRP A 471 38.96 1.59 10.70
CA TRP A 471 38.37 2.70 11.46
C TRP A 471 39.19 3.04 12.70
N LYS A 472 39.59 2.02 13.47
CA LYS A 472 40.46 2.18 14.64
C LYS A 472 41.82 2.77 14.24
N SER A 473 42.45 2.27 13.17
CA SER A 473 43.72 2.81 12.67
C SER A 473 43.62 4.29 12.29
N LEU A 474 42.49 4.73 11.72
CA LEU A 474 42.22 6.14 11.44
C LEU A 474 42.08 6.97 12.74
N LEU A 475 41.38 6.46 13.75
CA LEU A 475 41.23 7.14 15.05
C LEU A 475 42.57 7.23 15.80
N ASP A 476 43.33 6.13 15.89
CA ASP A 476 44.64 6.08 16.53
C ASP A 476 45.64 7.03 15.84
N ALA A 477 45.57 7.15 14.50
CA ALA A 477 46.36 8.11 13.74
C ALA A 477 45.93 9.58 13.97
N CYS A 478 44.62 9.85 14.10
CA CYS A 478 44.12 11.19 14.41
C CYS A 478 44.56 11.62 15.82
N GLU A 479 44.38 10.76 16.82
CA GLU A 479 44.80 10.99 18.21
C GLU A 479 46.32 11.19 18.31
N GLY A 480 47.11 10.31 17.67
CA GLY A 480 48.56 10.44 17.61
C GLY A 480 49.03 11.76 16.97
N ARG A 481 48.31 12.26 15.96
CA ARG A 481 48.57 13.60 15.40
C ARG A 481 48.13 14.71 16.34
N ARG A 482 46.96 14.60 16.98
CA ARG A 482 46.43 15.58 17.93
C ARG A 482 47.42 15.82 19.08
N VAL A 483 47.96 14.74 19.65
CA VAL A 483 49.02 14.82 20.69
C VAL A 483 50.27 15.53 20.15
N ARG A 484 50.79 15.13 18.98
CA ARG A 484 51.97 15.77 18.38
C ARG A 484 51.76 17.26 18.11
N LEU A 485 50.59 17.67 17.62
CA LEU A 485 50.25 19.08 17.39
C LEU A 485 50.16 19.88 18.70
N VAL A 486 49.63 19.29 19.78
CA VAL A 486 49.59 19.93 21.10
C VAL A 486 50.99 20.09 21.69
N ASP A 487 51.82 19.03 21.65
CA ASP A 487 53.20 19.07 22.13
C ASP A 487 54.07 20.07 21.34
N THR A 488 53.94 20.13 20.00
CA THR A 488 54.61 21.16 19.19
C THR A 488 54.12 22.58 19.55
N GLY A 489 52.83 22.76 19.83
CA GLY A 489 52.27 24.04 20.30
C GLY A 489 52.83 24.46 21.66
N ASP A 490 52.91 23.52 22.60
CA ASP A 490 53.55 23.70 23.90
C ASP A 490 55.04 24.07 23.77
N LYS A 491 55.79 23.45 22.85
CA LYS A 491 57.19 23.80 22.57
C LYS A 491 57.32 25.27 22.16
N PHE A 492 56.55 25.73 21.18
CA PHE A 492 56.63 27.11 20.71
C PHE A 492 56.14 28.11 21.75
N ARG A 493 55.08 27.79 22.50
CA ARG A 493 54.60 28.59 23.62
C ARG A 493 55.68 28.77 24.69
N PHE A 494 56.32 27.67 25.11
CA PHE A 494 57.44 27.69 26.05
C PHE A 494 58.63 28.51 25.51
N PHE A 495 59.01 28.34 24.25
CA PHE A 495 60.11 29.12 23.64
C PHE A 495 59.80 30.61 23.52
N SER A 496 58.55 31.00 23.26
CA SER A 496 58.13 32.41 23.34
C SER A 496 58.29 32.91 24.77
N MET A 497 57.71 32.22 25.76
CA MET A 497 57.80 32.62 27.17
C MET A 497 59.25 32.76 27.64
N VAL A 498 60.17 31.87 27.24
CA VAL A 498 61.60 32.01 27.54
C VAL A 498 62.18 33.27 26.88
N ARG A 499 62.03 33.44 25.56
CA ARG A 499 62.56 34.61 24.83
C ARG A 499 62.03 35.92 25.42
N ASP A 500 60.74 35.98 25.68
CA ASP A 500 60.03 37.19 26.10
C ASP A 500 60.35 37.54 27.58
N LEU A 501 60.75 36.55 28.40
CA LEU A 501 61.34 36.78 29.73
C LEU A 501 62.84 37.14 29.66
N MET A 502 63.63 36.51 28.78
CA MET A 502 65.05 36.82 28.60
C MET A 502 65.27 38.27 28.18
N LEU A 503 64.54 38.75 27.15
CA LEU A 503 64.61 40.15 26.69
C LEU A 503 64.20 41.15 27.79
N TRP A 504 63.23 40.80 28.64
CA TRP A 504 62.83 41.62 29.77
C TRP A 504 63.90 41.64 30.89
N MET A 505 64.54 40.51 31.20
CA MET A 505 65.65 40.46 32.16
C MET A 505 66.87 41.24 31.67
N GLU A 506 67.18 41.17 30.37
CA GLU A 506 68.24 41.96 29.74
C GLU A 506 67.97 43.46 29.86
N ASP A 507 66.72 43.91 29.67
CA ASP A 507 66.38 45.31 29.88
C ASP A 507 66.43 45.73 31.36
N VAL A 508 65.96 44.89 32.30
CA VAL A 508 66.06 45.16 33.74
C VAL A 508 67.51 45.27 34.20
N ILE A 509 68.40 44.35 33.77
CA ILE A 509 69.85 44.46 34.05
C ILE A 509 70.41 45.75 33.47
N ARG A 510 70.07 46.08 32.21
CA ARG A 510 70.48 47.34 31.56
C ARG A 510 69.98 48.58 32.31
N GLN A 511 68.77 48.56 32.87
CA GLN A 511 68.23 49.65 33.69
C GLN A 511 68.98 49.80 35.03
N ILE A 512 69.36 48.69 35.67
CA ILE A 512 70.17 48.68 36.89
C ILE A 512 71.57 49.28 36.62
N GLU A 513 72.22 48.86 35.55
CA GLU A 513 73.57 49.30 35.17
C GLU A 513 73.61 50.75 34.65
N ALA A 514 72.52 51.24 34.05
CA ALA A 514 72.42 52.62 33.54
C ALA A 514 72.15 53.69 34.61
N GLN A 515 71.96 53.33 35.88
CA GLN A 515 71.69 54.29 36.95
C GLN A 515 72.91 55.20 37.23
N GLU A 516 72.67 56.52 37.30
CA GLU A 516 73.72 57.52 37.61
C GLU A 516 74.45 57.27 38.95
N LYS A 517 75.59 57.95 39.11
CA LYS A 517 76.29 58.05 40.39
C LYS A 517 75.64 59.15 41.25
N PRO A 518 75.31 58.89 42.52
CA PRO A 518 74.79 59.92 43.42
C PRO A 518 75.84 61.00 43.70
N ARG A 519 75.38 62.19 44.10
CA ARG A 519 76.19 63.39 44.35
C ARG A 519 76.03 63.96 45.76
N ASP A 520 74.93 63.60 46.41
CA ASP A 520 74.53 63.98 47.77
C ASP A 520 73.59 62.89 48.33
N VAL A 521 73.27 62.94 49.62
CA VAL A 521 72.38 61.97 50.26
C VAL A 521 70.99 61.91 49.60
N SER A 522 70.42 63.05 49.20
CA SER A 522 69.10 63.11 48.55
C SER A 522 69.11 62.34 47.21
N SER A 523 70.21 62.44 46.46
CA SER A 523 70.41 61.63 45.24
C SER A 523 70.51 60.14 45.54
N VAL A 524 71.15 59.73 46.65
CA VAL A 524 71.23 58.30 47.03
C VAL A 524 69.84 57.78 47.40
N GLU A 525 69.11 58.51 48.24
CA GLU A 525 67.76 58.12 48.70
C GLU A 525 66.76 58.03 47.52
N LEU A 526 66.86 58.92 46.53
CA LEU A 526 66.09 58.84 45.29
C LEU A 526 66.47 57.62 44.42
N LEU A 527 67.77 57.34 44.25
CA LEU A 527 68.23 56.16 43.51
C LEU A 527 67.80 54.86 44.21
N MET A 528 67.83 54.81 45.54
CA MET A 528 67.34 53.70 46.34
C MET A 528 65.83 53.48 46.17
N ASN A 529 65.02 54.56 46.14
CA ASN A 529 63.59 54.46 45.86
C ASN A 529 63.32 53.92 44.45
N ASN A 530 63.99 54.46 43.43
CA ASN A 530 63.90 53.97 42.05
C ASN A 530 64.31 52.49 41.92
N HIS A 531 65.33 52.06 42.67
CA HIS A 531 65.80 50.68 42.68
C HIS A 531 64.83 49.71 43.42
N GLN A 532 64.08 50.20 44.42
CA GLN A 532 62.93 49.48 45.00
C GLN A 532 61.73 49.42 44.03
N GLY A 533 61.56 50.40 43.13
CA GLY A 533 60.65 50.31 41.99
C GLY A 533 60.98 49.10 41.09
N ILE A 534 62.25 48.98 40.68
CA ILE A 534 62.74 47.82 39.91
C ILE A 534 62.50 46.50 40.67
N LYS A 535 62.66 46.48 42.00
CA LYS A 535 62.37 45.30 42.83
C LYS A 535 60.90 44.88 42.74
N ALA A 536 59.98 45.84 42.83
CA ALA A 536 58.55 45.58 42.69
C ALA A 536 58.18 45.05 41.30
N GLU A 537 58.83 45.53 40.23
CA GLU A 537 58.66 44.97 38.88
C GLU A 537 59.19 43.53 38.77
N ILE A 538 60.35 43.24 39.36
CA ILE A 538 60.91 41.88 39.42
C ILE A 538 59.97 40.91 40.14
N ASP A 539 59.46 41.32 41.30
CA ASP A 539 58.58 40.48 42.12
C ASP A 539 57.20 40.31 41.47
N ALA A 540 56.65 41.34 40.81
CA ALA A 540 55.43 41.24 40.02
C ALA A 540 55.57 40.32 38.79
N ARG A 541 56.78 40.15 38.25
CA ARG A 541 57.03 39.22 37.13
C ARG A 541 57.24 37.77 37.55
N ASN A 542 57.39 37.49 38.86
CA ASN A 542 57.69 36.16 39.40
C ASN A 542 56.75 35.05 38.88
N ASP A 543 55.44 35.29 38.85
CA ASP A 543 54.46 34.29 38.42
C ASP A 543 54.61 33.90 36.94
N SER A 544 55.13 34.82 36.11
CA SER A 544 55.45 34.53 34.71
C SER A 544 56.64 33.57 34.59
N PHE A 545 57.64 33.70 35.47
CA PHE A 545 58.74 32.74 35.57
C PHE A 545 58.25 31.39 36.09
N THR A 546 57.45 31.37 37.15
CA THR A 546 56.86 30.14 37.71
C THR A 546 56.11 29.37 36.63
N THR A 547 55.19 30.03 35.91
CA THR A 547 54.43 29.43 34.80
C THR A 547 55.33 28.89 33.68
N CYS A 548 56.39 29.64 33.31
CA CYS A 548 57.34 29.21 32.28
C CYS A 548 58.13 27.95 32.72
N ILE A 549 58.64 27.97 33.95
CA ILE A 549 59.43 26.87 34.53
C ILE A 549 58.58 25.62 34.74
N GLU A 550 57.31 25.77 35.15
CA GLU A 550 56.35 24.66 35.29
C GLU A 550 55.98 24.05 33.94
N LEU A 551 55.74 24.86 32.91
CA LEU A 551 55.51 24.37 31.54
C LEU A 551 56.72 23.59 31.02
N GLY A 552 57.93 24.12 31.16
CA GLY A 552 59.16 23.41 30.78
C GLY A 552 59.35 22.10 31.55
N LYS A 553 59.17 22.10 32.88
CA LYS A 553 59.22 20.88 33.72
C LYS A 553 58.14 19.86 33.31
N SER A 554 56.93 20.31 32.98
CA SER A 554 55.84 19.47 32.48
C SER A 554 56.22 18.76 31.17
N LEU A 555 56.86 19.48 30.25
CA LEU A 555 57.33 18.91 28.97
C LEU A 555 58.46 17.88 29.17
N LEU A 556 59.39 18.14 30.09
CA LEU A 556 60.43 17.18 30.44
C LEU A 556 59.86 15.92 31.14
N ALA A 557 58.88 16.09 32.03
CA ALA A 557 58.19 14.97 32.67
C ALA A 557 57.40 14.11 31.66
N ARG A 558 56.82 14.74 30.63
CA ARG A 558 56.20 14.09 29.46
C ARG A 558 57.19 13.41 28.51
N LYS A 559 58.51 13.54 28.72
CA LYS A 559 59.57 13.11 27.77
C LYS A 559 59.39 13.70 26.36
N HIS A 560 59.01 14.97 26.29
CA HIS A 560 58.76 15.69 25.05
C HIS A 560 59.94 15.57 24.07
N TYR A 561 59.68 15.46 22.76
CA TYR A 561 60.71 15.15 21.74
C TYR A 561 61.86 16.17 21.67
N ALA A 562 61.61 17.42 22.07
CA ALA A 562 62.61 18.49 22.16
C ALA A 562 63.21 18.65 23.57
N SER A 563 63.27 17.59 24.39
CA SER A 563 63.67 17.67 25.81
C SER A 563 65.04 18.32 26.03
N GLU A 564 66.03 18.10 25.17
CA GLU A 564 67.37 18.70 25.37
C GLU A 564 67.36 20.21 25.12
N GLU A 565 66.68 20.69 24.07
CA GLU A 565 66.47 22.13 23.84
C GLU A 565 65.69 22.77 25.01
N ILE A 566 64.71 22.05 25.57
CA ILE A 566 63.89 22.54 26.69
C ILE A 566 64.73 22.64 27.99
N LYS A 567 65.60 21.66 28.27
CA LYS A 567 66.57 21.75 29.37
C LYS A 567 67.52 22.94 29.21
N GLU A 568 68.10 23.11 28.03
CA GLU A 568 69.01 24.22 27.72
C GLU A 568 68.35 25.58 27.96
N LYS A 569 67.11 25.75 27.48
CA LYS A 569 66.34 27.00 27.64
C LYS A 569 65.86 27.23 29.08
N LEU A 570 65.54 26.17 29.84
CA LEU A 570 65.29 26.28 31.29
C LEU A 570 66.54 26.69 32.07
N LEU A 571 67.71 26.16 31.71
CA LEU A 571 68.98 26.52 32.35
C LEU A 571 69.31 27.99 32.10
N GLN A 572 69.31 28.42 30.83
CA GLN A 572 69.54 29.82 30.45
C GLN A 572 68.58 30.80 31.13
N LEU A 573 67.28 30.47 31.20
CA LEU A 573 66.28 31.28 31.91
C LEU A 573 66.59 31.37 33.42
N THR A 574 67.06 30.28 34.03
CA THR A 574 67.38 30.22 35.47
C THR A 574 68.68 30.98 35.79
N GLU A 575 69.71 30.82 34.96
CA GLU A 575 70.98 31.53 35.08
C GLU A 575 70.80 33.03 34.87
N LYS A 576 70.08 33.46 33.84
CA LYS A 576 69.81 34.89 33.59
C LYS A 576 68.90 35.52 34.65
N ARG A 577 67.96 34.74 35.20
CA ARG A 577 67.15 35.16 36.36
C ARG A 577 68.03 35.36 37.60
N LYS A 578 69.00 34.47 37.84
CA LYS A 578 69.96 34.64 38.94
C LYS A 578 70.83 35.87 38.71
N GLU A 579 71.41 36.04 37.52
CA GLU A 579 72.21 37.23 37.16
C GLU A 579 71.45 38.54 37.43
N MET A 580 70.18 38.62 37.05
CA MET A 580 69.33 39.80 37.31
C MET A 580 69.11 40.06 38.81
N ILE A 581 68.94 39.01 39.62
CA ILE A 581 68.76 39.14 41.07
C ILE A 581 70.09 39.53 41.74
N ASP A 582 71.17 38.82 41.44
CA ASP A 582 72.53 39.12 41.93
C ASP A 582 72.90 40.60 41.62
N LYS A 583 72.67 41.07 40.38
CA LYS A 583 72.89 42.46 39.96
C LYS A 583 72.05 43.49 40.72
N TRP A 584 70.84 43.13 41.12
CA TRP A 584 69.98 43.98 41.95
C TRP A 584 70.51 44.03 43.39
N GLU A 585 70.87 42.88 43.97
CA GLU A 585 71.42 42.81 45.33
C GLU A 585 72.76 43.56 45.44
N ASP A 586 73.70 43.34 44.51
CA ASP A 586 74.98 44.07 44.39
C ASP A 586 74.77 45.61 44.38
N ARG A 587 73.83 46.09 43.54
CA ARG A 587 73.55 47.53 43.40
C ARG A 587 72.86 48.09 44.64
N TRP A 588 72.00 47.32 45.30
CA TRP A 588 71.31 47.72 46.52
C TRP A 588 72.27 47.81 47.72
N GLU A 589 73.20 46.85 47.87
CA GLU A 589 74.25 46.93 48.90
C GLU A 589 75.22 48.08 48.63
N TRP A 590 75.63 48.29 47.38
CA TRP A 590 76.43 49.45 46.99
C TRP A 590 75.73 50.78 47.31
N LEU A 591 74.43 50.90 47.00
CA LEU A 591 73.65 52.12 47.33
C LEU A 591 73.56 52.34 48.85
N ARG A 592 73.41 51.28 49.67
CA ARG A 592 73.43 51.40 51.14
C ARG A 592 74.78 51.88 51.67
N LEU A 593 75.88 51.29 51.21
CA LEU A 593 77.22 51.70 51.60
C LEU A 593 77.53 53.14 51.18
N ILE A 594 77.09 53.54 49.98
CA ILE A 594 77.27 54.91 49.49
C ILE A 594 76.33 55.90 50.18
N LEU A 595 75.16 55.48 50.67
CA LEU A 595 74.31 56.28 51.55
C LEU A 595 75.05 56.60 52.85
N GLU A 596 75.60 55.59 53.50
CA GLU A 596 76.37 55.71 54.74
C GLU A 596 77.57 56.66 54.59
N VAL A 597 78.34 56.52 53.50
CA VAL A 597 79.48 57.41 53.20
C VAL A 597 79.05 58.87 52.96
N HIS A 598 77.94 59.12 52.26
CA HIS A 598 77.44 60.48 52.07
C HIS A 598 76.79 61.06 53.35
N GLN A 599 76.19 60.22 54.20
CA GLN A 599 75.69 60.62 55.52
C GLN A 599 76.86 61.01 56.44
N PHE A 600 77.88 60.15 56.55
CA PHE A 600 79.12 60.44 57.26
C PHE A 600 79.78 61.73 56.74
N SER A 601 79.93 61.90 55.43
CA SER A 601 80.52 63.12 54.86
C SER A 601 79.70 64.37 55.19
N ARG A 602 78.37 64.30 55.18
CA ARG A 602 77.48 65.40 55.58
C ARG A 602 77.68 65.76 57.04
N ASP A 603 77.69 64.77 57.91
CA ASP A 603 77.73 64.94 59.36
C ASP A 603 79.14 65.36 59.83
N ALA A 604 80.18 64.87 59.16
CA ALA A 604 81.57 65.33 59.32
C ALA A 604 81.73 66.79 58.92
N SER A 605 81.24 67.23 57.76
CA SER A 605 81.27 68.65 57.36
C SER A 605 80.43 69.54 58.28
N VAL A 606 79.33 69.03 58.84
CA VAL A 606 78.53 69.73 59.86
C VAL A 606 79.27 69.85 61.20
N ALA A 607 80.05 68.84 61.60
CA ALA A 607 80.88 68.87 62.79
C ALA A 607 82.14 69.74 62.63
N GLU A 608 82.80 69.68 61.48
CA GLU A 608 83.93 70.55 61.09
C GLU A 608 83.49 72.02 61.08
N ALA A 609 82.35 72.34 60.46
CA ALA A 609 81.79 73.70 60.46
C ALA A 609 81.43 74.18 61.89
N TRP A 610 81.04 73.28 62.80
CA TRP A 610 80.85 73.63 64.20
C TRP A 610 82.18 73.91 64.91
N LEU A 611 83.20 73.06 64.73
CA LEU A 611 84.54 73.23 65.32
C LEU A 611 85.20 74.55 64.87
N LEU A 612 85.22 74.82 63.56
CA LEU A 612 85.72 76.08 62.98
C LEU A 612 84.93 77.30 63.49
N GLY A 613 83.65 77.12 63.85
CA GLY A 613 82.83 78.14 64.52
C GLY A 613 83.24 78.42 65.96
N GLN A 614 83.90 77.50 66.66
CA GLN A 614 84.38 77.67 68.04
C GLN A 614 85.87 78.07 68.13
N GLU A 615 86.68 77.78 67.10
CA GLU A 615 88.12 78.08 67.07
C GLU A 615 88.45 79.57 67.36
N PRO A 616 87.72 80.58 66.83
CA PRO A 616 87.96 81.99 67.18
C PRO A 616 87.67 82.32 68.65
N TYR A 617 86.75 81.59 69.29
CA TYR A 617 86.43 81.77 70.71
C TYR A 617 87.53 81.16 71.60
N LEU A 618 87.96 79.93 71.29
CA LEU A 618 89.04 79.24 72.02
C LEU A 618 90.41 79.89 71.83
N SER A 619 90.62 80.60 70.72
CA SER A 619 91.86 81.34 70.44
C SER A 619 91.95 82.68 71.19
N SER A 620 90.90 83.13 71.89
CA SER A 620 90.97 84.39 72.65
C SER A 620 91.91 84.27 73.85
N ARG A 621 92.77 85.28 74.01
CA ARG A 621 93.68 85.44 75.16
C ARG A 621 93.13 86.38 76.24
N GLU A 622 91.84 86.71 76.17
CA GLU A 622 91.19 87.58 77.13
C GLU A 622 90.90 86.82 78.43
N ILE A 623 91.67 87.13 79.48
CA ILE A 623 91.51 86.54 80.82
C ILE A 623 90.54 87.38 81.68
N GLY A 624 90.19 88.59 81.24
CA GLY A 624 89.40 89.57 82.00
C GLY A 624 90.26 90.42 82.94
N GLN A 625 89.83 91.66 83.19
CA GLN A 625 90.51 92.63 84.07
C GLN A 625 89.78 92.84 85.41
N SER A 626 88.61 92.22 85.59
CA SER A 626 87.82 92.29 86.83
C SER A 626 87.14 90.95 87.16
N VAL A 627 86.79 90.73 88.43
CA VAL A 627 86.19 89.46 88.90
C VAL A 627 84.86 89.14 88.21
N ASP A 628 84.02 90.14 87.97
CA ASP A 628 82.74 89.99 87.26
C ASP A 628 82.94 89.65 85.76
N GLU A 629 83.99 90.18 85.14
CA GLU A 629 84.37 89.85 83.76
C GLU A 629 84.97 88.43 83.66
N VAL A 630 85.83 88.05 84.61
CA VAL A 630 86.34 86.68 84.78
C VAL A 630 85.19 85.69 84.99
N GLU A 631 84.22 86.00 85.86
CA GLU A 631 83.03 85.16 86.06
C GLU A 631 82.16 85.04 84.79
N LYS A 632 82.06 86.09 83.98
CA LYS A 632 81.34 86.05 82.69
C LYS A 632 82.08 85.21 81.66
N LEU A 633 83.41 85.29 81.62
CA LEU A 633 84.25 84.42 80.78
C LEU A 633 84.16 82.96 81.23
N ILE A 634 84.18 82.68 82.54
CA ILE A 634 83.95 81.33 83.10
C ILE A 634 82.55 80.82 82.72
N LYS A 635 81.48 81.59 82.94
CA LYS A 635 80.10 81.17 82.57
C LYS A 635 79.94 80.97 81.06
N ARG A 636 80.69 81.70 80.24
CA ARG A 636 80.75 81.48 78.78
C ARG A 636 81.55 80.23 78.42
N HIS A 637 82.60 79.90 79.18
CA HIS A 637 83.36 78.66 79.01
C HIS A 637 82.53 77.45 79.43
N GLU A 638 81.85 77.50 80.58
CA GLU A 638 80.88 76.47 81.00
C GLU A 638 79.76 76.26 79.96
N ALA A 639 79.31 77.33 79.29
CA ALA A 639 78.31 77.24 78.23
C ALA A 639 78.88 76.59 76.96
N PHE A 640 80.13 76.90 76.60
CA PHE A 640 80.88 76.19 75.56
C PHE A 640 81.07 74.71 75.92
N GLU A 641 81.54 74.37 77.12
CA GLU A 641 81.71 72.99 77.59
C GLU A 641 80.39 72.21 77.55
N LYS A 642 79.29 72.82 78.01
CA LYS A 642 77.94 72.21 77.91
C LYS A 642 77.53 72.00 76.45
N SER A 643 77.86 72.92 75.53
CA SER A 643 77.62 72.71 74.10
C SER A 643 78.50 71.60 73.50
N ALA A 644 79.79 71.54 73.86
CA ALA A 644 80.72 70.53 73.39
C ALA A 644 80.29 69.14 73.86
N ALA A 645 79.85 69.01 75.11
CA ALA A 645 79.26 67.79 75.67
C ALA A 645 77.97 67.35 74.94
N THR A 646 77.20 68.26 74.32
CA THR A 646 76.07 67.88 73.44
C THR A 646 76.48 67.50 72.01
N TRP A 647 77.74 67.73 71.62
CA TRP A 647 78.32 67.24 70.38
C TRP A 647 79.21 66.00 70.57
N ASP A 648 79.58 65.65 71.80
CA ASP A 648 80.39 64.48 72.16
C ASP A 648 79.85 63.17 71.56
N GLU A 649 78.53 62.96 71.60
CA GLU A 649 77.86 61.81 70.97
C GLU A 649 77.95 61.83 69.43
N ARG A 650 78.02 63.01 68.81
CA ARG A 650 78.19 63.17 67.35
C ARG A 650 79.64 62.92 66.92
N PHE A 651 80.61 63.39 67.68
CA PHE A 651 82.02 63.03 67.45
C PHE A 651 82.24 61.53 67.68
N SER A 652 81.67 60.97 68.76
CA SER A 652 81.64 59.52 69.03
C SER A 652 80.89 58.68 67.98
N ALA A 653 80.11 59.31 67.08
CA ALA A 653 79.50 58.66 65.93
C ALA A 653 80.42 58.73 64.69
N LEU A 654 81.17 59.82 64.52
CA LEU A 654 82.18 59.99 63.47
C LEU A 654 83.48 59.20 63.76
N GLU A 655 83.76 58.84 65.01
CA GLU A 655 84.84 57.91 65.37
C GLU A 655 84.51 56.43 65.05
N ARG A 656 83.26 56.12 64.67
CA ARG A 656 82.87 54.77 64.26
C ARG A 656 83.16 54.60 62.77
N LEU A 657 84.10 53.73 62.45
CA LEU A 657 84.43 53.33 61.08
C LEU A 657 83.16 52.95 60.32
N THR A 658 82.98 53.56 59.16
CA THR A 658 81.90 53.22 58.23
C THR A 658 82.07 51.80 57.67
N THR A 659 81.01 51.22 57.13
CA THR A 659 81.05 49.90 56.47
C THR A 659 82.10 49.86 55.34
N LEU A 660 82.32 50.98 54.64
CA LEU A 660 83.39 51.09 53.63
C LEU A 660 84.78 50.93 54.26
N GLU A 661 85.05 51.60 55.38
CA GLU A 661 86.34 51.53 56.07
C GLU A 661 86.55 50.17 56.75
N LEU A 662 85.49 49.55 57.27
CA LEU A 662 85.54 48.18 57.81
C LEU A 662 85.83 47.14 56.72
N LEU A 663 85.28 47.32 55.51
CA LEU A 663 85.60 46.49 54.35
C LEU A 663 87.02 46.76 53.83
N GLU A 664 87.50 48.01 53.85
CA GLU A 664 88.88 48.35 53.48
C GLU A 664 89.91 47.77 54.47
N VAL A 665 89.65 47.86 55.78
CA VAL A 665 90.48 47.23 56.81
C VAL A 665 90.49 45.72 56.66
N ARG A 666 89.34 45.08 56.36
CA ARG A 666 89.28 43.65 56.05
C ARG A 666 90.08 43.31 54.78
N ARG A 667 89.93 44.11 53.71
CA ARG A 667 90.68 43.93 52.45
C ARG A 667 92.19 44.03 52.69
N GLN A 668 92.64 44.94 53.53
CA GLN A 668 94.06 45.07 53.91
C GLN A 668 94.53 43.87 54.74
N GLN A 669 93.71 43.35 55.66
CA GLN A 669 94.01 42.13 56.41
C GLN A 669 94.09 40.88 55.50
N GLU A 670 93.14 40.72 54.58
CA GLU A 670 93.13 39.64 53.57
C GLU A 670 94.31 39.77 52.59
N GLU A 671 94.69 40.98 52.18
CA GLU A 671 95.85 41.20 51.32
C GLU A 671 97.18 40.99 52.07
N GLU A 672 97.26 41.32 53.37
CA GLU A 672 98.37 40.92 54.22
C GLU A 672 98.46 39.40 54.36
N GLU A 673 97.35 38.68 54.62
CA GLU A 673 97.35 37.21 54.58
C GLU A 673 97.86 36.70 53.23
N ARG A 674 97.39 37.28 52.13
CA ARG A 674 97.76 36.88 50.77
C ARG A 674 99.24 37.15 50.45
N LYS A 675 99.84 38.18 51.06
CA LYS A 675 101.29 38.47 51.03
C LYS A 675 102.11 37.61 52.01
N ARG A 676 101.50 37.12 53.09
CA ARG A 676 102.12 36.19 54.07
C ARG A 676 102.09 34.72 53.60
N ARG A 677 101.26 34.37 52.62
CA ARG A 677 101.33 33.08 51.91
C ARG A 677 102.60 33.06 51.03
N PRO A 678 103.45 32.01 51.11
CA PRO A 678 104.70 31.95 50.35
C PRO A 678 104.43 31.85 48.84
N PRO A 679 105.38 32.31 47.99
CA PRO A 679 105.20 32.27 46.54
C PRO A 679 105.16 30.82 46.03
N SER A 680 104.06 30.47 45.36
CA SER A 680 104.01 29.26 44.53
C SER A 680 104.95 29.42 43.32
N PRO A 681 105.67 28.37 42.89
CA PRO A 681 106.58 28.45 41.76
C PRO A 681 105.83 28.66 40.44
N GLU A 682 106.38 29.53 39.57
CA GLU A 682 105.91 29.74 38.21
C GLU A 682 106.27 28.56 37.26
N PRO A 683 105.62 28.45 36.08
CA PRO A 683 105.08 27.16 35.67
C PRO A 683 106.00 26.31 34.78
N SER A 684 105.89 24.99 34.95
CA SER A 684 106.27 24.04 33.90
C SER A 684 105.14 23.92 32.86
N THR A 685 105.30 24.57 31.71
CA THR A 685 104.37 24.41 30.58
C THR A 685 104.37 22.97 30.06
N LYS A 686 103.22 22.28 30.14
CA LYS A 686 102.86 21.24 29.19
C LYS A 686 101.45 21.47 28.66
N VAL A 687 101.33 21.22 27.36
CA VAL A 687 100.17 21.51 26.51
C VAL A 687 99.04 20.52 26.78
N SER A 688 97.83 21.02 26.48
CA SER A 688 96.52 20.42 26.21
C SER A 688 96.39 18.93 25.82
N GLU A 689 95.12 18.50 25.70
CA GLU A 689 94.62 17.25 25.08
C GLU A 689 94.88 15.98 25.92
N GLU A 690 93.94 15.03 26.09
CA GLU A 690 92.55 14.86 25.61
C GLU A 690 91.72 14.20 26.76
N ALA A 691 90.49 14.63 27.05
CA ALA A 691 89.21 14.15 26.52
C ALA A 691 88.77 12.72 26.95
N SER A 692 87.53 12.65 27.45
CA SER A 692 86.60 11.50 27.44
C SER A 692 87.09 10.10 27.84
N SER A 693 86.71 9.65 29.05
CA SER A 693 85.82 8.48 29.25
C SER A 693 85.49 8.23 30.72
N GLN A 694 84.21 8.21 31.08
CA GLN A 694 83.52 6.97 31.48
C GLN A 694 82.00 7.17 31.60
N GLN A 695 81.28 6.07 31.40
CA GLN A 695 79.83 5.99 31.27
C GLN A 695 79.25 5.10 32.38
N TRP A 696 77.94 5.22 32.61
CA TRP A 696 77.16 4.61 33.69
C TRP A 696 77.53 3.17 34.09
N ASP A 697 77.47 2.90 35.40
CA ASP A 697 76.60 1.82 35.91
C ASP A 697 76.02 2.21 37.30
N THR A 698 75.32 1.28 37.95
CA THR A 698 74.19 1.53 38.84
C THR A 698 74.21 0.66 40.11
N SER A 699 73.21 0.90 40.96
CA SER A 699 72.60 -0.08 41.91
C SER A 699 73.17 -0.22 43.32
N LYS A 700 72.23 -0.52 44.23
CA LYS A 700 72.34 -0.71 45.70
C LYS A 700 72.57 0.59 46.51
N GLY A 701 71.98 0.74 47.69
CA GLY A 701 71.01 -0.14 48.38
C GLY A 701 70.77 0.31 49.82
N ASP A 702 69.62 -0.08 50.40
CA ASP A 702 69.10 0.36 51.70
C ASP A 702 70.09 0.33 52.88
N GLN A 703 70.01 1.32 53.80
CA GLN A 703 69.42 1.11 55.15
C GLN A 703 69.35 2.36 56.05
N VAL A 704 68.12 2.79 56.34
CA VAL A 704 67.50 2.99 57.68
C VAL A 704 68.35 3.48 58.89
N SER A 705 67.83 4.51 59.59
CA SER A 705 68.10 4.93 60.99
C SER A 705 69.44 5.68 61.28
N GLN A 706 69.56 6.51 62.33
CA GLN A 706 68.65 6.81 63.47
C GLN A 706 68.78 8.27 64.01
N ASN A 707 67.70 8.75 64.63
CA ASN A 707 67.51 9.81 65.66
C ASN A 707 68.65 10.81 66.03
N GLY A 708 68.31 12.11 66.16
CA GLY A 708 69.27 13.15 66.61
C GLY A 708 68.74 14.53 67.04
N LEU A 709 67.51 14.66 67.55
CA LEU A 709 67.05 15.84 68.32
C LEU A 709 67.25 15.56 69.84
N PRO A 710 67.39 16.55 70.76
CA PRO A 710 66.57 17.78 70.80
C PRO A 710 67.18 19.07 71.43
N ALA A 711 66.32 20.10 71.59
CA ALA A 711 66.25 21.05 72.72
C ALA A 711 67.34 22.14 72.90
N GLU A 712 67.05 23.34 73.43
CA GLU A 712 65.81 24.17 73.49
C GLU A 712 66.19 25.60 73.97
N GLN A 713 65.22 26.54 73.99
CA GLN A 713 65.22 27.83 74.73
C GLN A 713 66.17 28.94 74.21
N GLY A 714 65.83 30.23 74.33
CA GLY A 714 64.59 30.84 74.84
C GLY A 714 64.48 32.34 74.51
N SER A 715 63.26 32.86 74.41
CA SER A 715 62.97 34.27 74.04
C SER A 715 62.65 35.15 75.27
N PRO A 716 62.84 36.48 75.18
CA PRO A 716 61.67 37.39 75.18
C PRO A 716 61.79 38.48 74.08
N ARG A 717 60.72 39.00 73.44
CA ARG A 717 59.65 39.93 73.92
C ARG A 717 60.22 41.20 74.58
N VAL A 718 59.79 42.43 74.30
CA VAL A 718 58.43 43.07 74.25
C VAL A 718 58.51 44.29 73.30
N SER A 719 57.70 44.53 72.25
CA SER A 719 56.24 44.78 72.11
C SER A 719 55.71 46.18 72.49
N TYR A 720 55.29 46.97 71.49
CA TYR A 720 54.13 47.90 71.50
C TYR A 720 53.50 47.85 70.07
N ARG A 721 52.20 47.57 69.85
CA ARG A 721 50.96 48.39 70.03
C ARG A 721 50.95 49.65 69.14
N SER A 722 49.90 50.04 68.39
CA SER A 722 48.60 49.47 67.94
C SER A 722 47.97 50.47 66.92
N GLN A 723 46.83 50.30 66.22
CA GLN A 723 45.68 49.36 66.14
C GLN A 723 45.18 49.37 64.64
N MET A 724 44.05 48.88 64.11
CA MET A 724 42.68 48.45 64.51
C MET A 724 42.33 47.08 63.80
N TYR A 725 41.31 46.28 64.12
CA TYR A 725 39.84 46.36 63.88
C TYR A 725 39.44 46.74 62.44
N GLN A 726 38.67 45.97 61.65
CA GLN A 726 37.75 44.82 61.86
C GLN A 726 37.92 43.76 60.71
N ASN A 727 37.27 42.58 60.58
CA ASN A 727 36.07 42.00 61.22
C ASN A 727 35.99 40.43 61.23
N TYR A 728 34.79 39.93 61.55
CA TYR A 728 34.15 38.59 61.45
C TYR A 728 34.70 37.59 60.41
N LYS A 729 34.99 36.32 60.77
CA LYS A 729 34.07 35.15 60.98
C LYS A 729 33.33 34.66 59.71
N ASN A 730 32.99 33.38 59.52
CA ASN A 730 33.47 32.06 60.00
C ASN A 730 32.53 31.00 59.35
N PHE A 731 32.96 29.75 59.13
CA PHE A 731 32.11 28.55 58.99
C PHE A 731 30.95 28.53 57.95
N ASN A 732 30.87 27.44 57.18
CA ASN A 732 29.91 26.40 57.56
C ASN A 732 30.24 24.99 57.02
N SER A 733 29.66 23.97 57.64
CA SER A 733 29.79 22.56 57.24
C SER A 733 28.61 21.73 57.77
N ARG A 734 28.25 20.66 57.02
CA ARG A 734 27.47 19.45 57.38
C ARG A 734 26.00 19.30 56.91
N ARG A 735 25.70 18.04 56.50
CA ARG A 735 24.39 17.35 56.33
C ARG A 735 23.52 17.84 55.15
N THR A 736 22.72 16.99 54.48
CA THR A 736 22.32 15.55 54.60
C THR A 736 22.72 14.77 53.32
N ALA A 737 23.05 13.46 53.27
CA ALA A 737 22.38 12.21 53.68
C ALA A 737 21.23 11.75 52.75
N SER A 738 21.09 10.42 52.54
CA SER A 738 20.26 9.68 51.54
C SER A 738 20.81 9.71 50.09
N ASP A 739 20.76 8.65 49.26
CA ASP A 739 20.60 7.19 49.52
C ASP A 739 21.06 6.34 48.30
N HIS A 740 21.03 5.01 48.46
CA HIS A 740 20.98 3.92 47.46
C HIS A 740 22.24 3.52 46.68
N SER A 741 22.60 2.24 46.87
CA SER A 741 23.59 1.50 46.07
C SER A 741 23.02 1.06 44.71
N TRP A 742 23.89 0.86 43.73
CA TRP A 742 23.72 -0.20 42.73
C TRP A 742 25.07 -0.88 42.45
N SER A 743 25.04 -2.19 42.28
CA SER A 743 26.19 -3.04 41.94
C SER A 743 26.11 -3.46 40.47
N GLY A 744 27.25 -3.70 39.80
CA GLY A 744 27.22 -4.33 38.48
C GLY A 744 28.44 -4.13 37.58
N LEU A 745 29.57 -4.74 37.94
CA LEU A 745 30.52 -5.44 37.05
C LEU A 745 31.54 -6.22 37.89
#